data_AF-A0A166DVU2-F1
#
_entry.id   AF-A0A166DVU2-F1
#
_cell.length_a   1.000
_cell.length_b   1.000
_cell.length_c   1.000
_cell.angle_alpha   90.00
_cell.angle_beta   90.00
_cell.angle_gamma   90.00
#
_symmetry.space_group_name_H-M   'P 1'
#
loop_
_entity.id
_entity.type
_entity.pdbx_description
1 polymer ?
#
loop_
_entity_poly.entity_id
_entity_poly.type
_entity_poly.pdbx_seq_one_letter_code
_entity_poly.pdbx_strand_id
1 'polypeptide(L)'
;MDEYAQARDRLDPDRKNIWTPFNTKLDWCMAYWAKARGPSSTALDELFGIEDIPERLGLSYKSIRELNALIDEHLPGRPKFHVDHIKLGSEIHDFYMRDLIPAVRALFGSPEFAKELLLAPERHYKDTDKTIRVYSEMSTGRWWWDRQKALDAGATVVPIIVSTDKTQLTVFGNKSAYPVYLTIGNIPKAIRRKPSRQAQILIAYLPTTKLSKIKNKTSRRRALGNLFHACMRKIFEPVKDYAESGLAMTRGDGVWFRCHPILACYVADYPEQVYVASTLYGDCVPGTTMYNELGGTGSCEPRDLKKILDVFKLADGPPSQFHAACKANRLRPVHHPFWEQLPHCDIYRSMTPDVLHQLFQGVIAHLIEWICEAYGDDVIDARCRAMPPNHNARLFTNGISSMSRVTGAERKDICRILLGLVMDLPLPNDVDPAPLVRSVRAMLDYVNYAQYPEVTTETLDAMDAALQVFDDNRAVFVTLGIRDDFNLPKLHHIRHYRPSFEDFGSSDNYSTEQTERLHIDFTKTAWRKTNKKDAYYQMTSIIERTEALHVHQNYVNWRMRSEAHPDAPASILPADSILHMHVQMTRSPSISSVKFDDLHELYGAEDFSDALAYFSVKWRKPQLRHGTALQEADDVLVPQHPVSAFWKVKFWNHDALMREDGEDTRDTVHVRPAKRDSRGRQIPGRFDTALVKVGRTGEYGIVRFRVAQVRVVFSLPKKTIDALFPDGPVPPQILAYVEWFTPFARSAERDSSLHRISRSFNPEGRRLASIVPVTSLERSVQLYPCFGPVLNPEWNSFNVLDRCDTFRLNHYLDHHFFRATH
;
A
#
# COMPACT_ATOMS: atom_id res chain seq x y z
N MET A 1 -26.94 -1.81 26.04
CA MET A 1 -26.46 -3.19 26.29
C MET A 1 -25.59 -3.59 25.11
N ASP A 2 -24.44 -4.19 25.39
CA ASP A 2 -23.46 -4.70 24.42
C ASP A 2 -24.09 -5.75 23.47
N GLU A 3 -23.89 -5.61 22.17
CA GLU A 3 -24.40 -6.53 21.13
C GLU A 3 -23.91 -7.97 21.35
N TYR A 4 -22.68 -8.17 21.83
CA TYR A 4 -22.17 -9.49 22.18
C TYR A 4 -22.76 -10.04 23.46
N ALA A 5 -23.13 -9.19 24.42
CA ALA A 5 -23.87 -9.65 25.60
C ALA A 5 -25.27 -10.14 25.22
N GLN A 6 -25.97 -9.45 24.31
CA GLN A 6 -27.25 -9.93 23.78
C GLN A 6 -27.08 -11.22 22.97
N ALA A 7 -26.04 -11.32 22.14
CA ALA A 7 -25.73 -12.54 21.40
C ALA A 7 -25.41 -13.72 22.34
N ARG A 8 -24.66 -13.47 23.44
CA ARG A 8 -24.42 -14.46 24.49
C ARG A 8 -25.72 -14.94 25.10
N ASP A 9 -26.55 -14.03 25.58
CA ASP A 9 -27.76 -14.38 26.32
C ASP A 9 -28.77 -15.10 25.40
N ARG A 10 -28.69 -14.89 24.08
CA ARG A 10 -29.45 -15.63 23.06
C ARG A 10 -28.88 -17.02 22.74
N LEU A 11 -27.57 -17.12 22.55
CA LEU A 11 -26.91 -18.33 22.04
C LEU A 11 -26.51 -19.31 23.14
N ASP A 12 -26.09 -18.81 24.29
CA ASP A 12 -25.55 -19.59 25.40
C ASP A 12 -26.03 -18.97 26.74
N PRO A 13 -27.36 -19.01 27.02
CA PRO A 13 -27.94 -18.42 28.23
C PRO A 13 -27.36 -19.02 29.50
N ASP A 14 -27.00 -20.30 29.47
CA ASP A 14 -26.42 -21.04 30.59
C ASP A 14 -24.90 -20.81 30.77
N ARG A 15 -24.26 -20.09 29.83
CA ARG A 15 -22.82 -19.77 29.82
C ARG A 15 -21.91 -21.00 29.87
N LYS A 16 -22.30 -22.10 29.22
CA LYS A 16 -21.57 -23.39 29.25
C LYS A 16 -20.77 -23.65 27.98
N ASN A 17 -21.24 -23.17 26.84
CA ASN A 17 -20.62 -23.46 25.55
C ASN A 17 -20.42 -22.18 24.73
N ILE A 18 -19.19 -21.68 24.75
CA ILE A 18 -18.80 -20.50 23.98
C ILE A 18 -18.90 -20.72 22.45
N TRP A 19 -18.91 -21.98 21.99
CA TRP A 19 -18.92 -22.35 20.57
C TRP A 19 -20.33 -22.54 19.99
N THR A 20 -21.39 -22.42 20.81
CA THR A 20 -22.78 -22.62 20.37
C THR A 20 -23.10 -21.74 19.16
N PRO A 21 -23.69 -22.29 18.07
CA PRO A 21 -24.41 -23.57 17.92
C PRO A 21 -23.56 -24.84 17.79
N PHE A 22 -22.24 -24.74 17.72
CA PHE A 22 -21.35 -25.88 17.56
C PHE A 22 -21.09 -26.55 18.92
N ASN A 23 -21.02 -27.88 18.93
CA ASN A 23 -20.91 -28.68 20.15
C ASN A 23 -19.57 -28.50 20.85
N THR A 24 -18.49 -28.32 20.08
CA THR A 24 -17.12 -28.26 20.60
C THR A 24 -16.25 -27.29 19.80
N LYS A 25 -15.06 -26.99 20.32
CA LYS A 25 -14.02 -26.25 19.58
C LYS A 25 -13.65 -26.95 18.26
N LEU A 26 -13.57 -28.28 18.26
CA LEU A 26 -13.22 -29.06 17.07
C LEU A 26 -14.32 -28.91 16.01
N ASP A 27 -15.58 -29.05 16.41
CA ASP A 27 -16.77 -28.86 15.57
C ASP A 27 -16.77 -27.47 14.91
N TRP A 28 -16.55 -26.41 15.71
CA TRP A 28 -16.38 -25.05 15.20
C TRP A 28 -15.21 -24.90 14.22
N CYS A 29 -14.01 -25.38 14.60
CA CYS A 29 -12.83 -25.25 13.77
C CYS A 29 -12.98 -25.96 12.42
N MET A 30 -13.66 -27.11 12.39
CA MET A 30 -13.96 -27.83 11.16
C MET A 30 -14.97 -27.05 10.30
N ALA A 31 -16.02 -26.49 10.89
CA ALA A 31 -17.00 -25.67 10.18
C ALA A 31 -16.36 -24.42 9.56
N TYR A 32 -15.59 -23.68 10.37
CA TYR A 32 -14.88 -22.48 9.94
C TYR A 32 -13.88 -22.79 8.82
N TRP A 33 -13.06 -23.85 8.99
CA TRP A 33 -12.13 -24.28 7.95
C TRP A 33 -12.87 -24.65 6.66
N ALA A 34 -13.92 -25.47 6.75
CA ALA A 34 -14.69 -25.96 5.60
C ALA A 34 -15.25 -24.81 4.74
N LYS A 35 -15.74 -23.73 5.37
CA LYS A 35 -16.30 -22.58 4.65
C LYS A 35 -15.26 -21.55 4.23
N ALA A 36 -14.27 -21.26 5.08
CA ALA A 36 -13.26 -20.24 4.78
C ALA A 36 -12.26 -20.74 3.72
N ARG A 37 -11.71 -21.94 3.92
CA ARG A 37 -10.57 -22.48 3.14
C ARG A 37 -10.77 -23.90 2.61
N GLY A 38 -11.91 -24.52 2.93
CA GLY A 38 -12.20 -25.90 2.55
C GLY A 38 -12.39 -26.09 1.04
N PRO A 39 -12.37 -27.35 0.59
CA PRO A 39 -12.58 -27.72 -0.80
C PRO A 39 -14.03 -27.47 -1.25
N SER A 40 -14.42 -27.97 -2.43
CA SER A 40 -15.79 -27.78 -2.94
C SER A 40 -16.83 -28.40 -1.99
N SER A 41 -18.09 -27.95 -2.09
CA SER A 41 -19.19 -28.53 -1.30
C SER A 41 -19.32 -30.04 -1.55
N THR A 42 -19.15 -30.49 -2.80
CA THR A 42 -19.14 -31.92 -3.14
C THR A 42 -18.03 -32.69 -2.43
N ALA A 43 -16.80 -32.18 -2.43
CA ALA A 43 -15.68 -32.85 -1.75
C ALA A 43 -15.88 -32.90 -0.23
N LEU A 44 -16.54 -31.88 0.35
CA LEU A 44 -16.88 -31.89 1.77
C LEU A 44 -18.02 -32.86 2.08
N ASP A 45 -19.04 -32.95 1.23
CA ASP A 45 -20.11 -33.95 1.37
C ASP A 45 -19.55 -35.38 1.22
N GLU A 46 -18.61 -35.60 0.30
CA GLU A 46 -17.89 -36.88 0.18
C GLU A 46 -17.10 -37.21 1.45
N LEU A 47 -16.40 -36.22 2.04
CA LEU A 47 -15.68 -36.37 3.30
C LEU A 47 -16.62 -36.73 4.45
N PHE A 48 -17.76 -36.05 4.57
CA PHE A 48 -18.74 -36.33 5.62
C PHE A 48 -19.52 -37.64 5.39
N GLY A 49 -19.55 -38.14 4.15
CA GLY A 49 -20.11 -39.43 3.80
C GLY A 49 -19.21 -40.63 4.11
N ILE A 50 -17.94 -40.42 4.50
CA ILE A 50 -17.05 -41.50 4.96
C ILE A 50 -17.54 -42.01 6.32
N GLU A 51 -17.68 -43.34 6.45
CA GLU A 51 -18.20 -44.02 7.63
C GLU A 51 -17.54 -43.51 8.93
N ASP A 52 -18.39 -43.21 9.92
CA ASP A 52 -18.06 -42.68 11.25
C ASP A 52 -17.32 -41.32 11.31
N ILE A 53 -16.97 -40.65 10.21
CA ILE A 53 -16.18 -39.41 10.29
C ILE A 53 -16.90 -38.31 11.09
N PRO A 54 -18.16 -37.93 10.79
CA PRO A 54 -18.86 -36.89 11.54
C PRO A 54 -18.99 -37.24 13.03
N GLU A 55 -19.29 -38.49 13.35
CA GLU A 55 -19.43 -38.99 14.72
C GLU A 55 -18.10 -38.97 15.46
N ARG A 56 -17.00 -39.45 14.85
CA ARG A 56 -15.65 -39.47 15.45
C ARG A 56 -15.09 -38.08 15.69
N LEU A 57 -15.46 -37.12 14.86
CA LEU A 57 -15.08 -35.71 15.02
C LEU A 57 -16.04 -34.93 15.94
N GLY A 58 -17.17 -35.52 16.34
CA GLY A 58 -18.18 -34.89 17.19
C GLY A 58 -18.85 -33.69 16.52
N LEU A 59 -19.07 -33.75 15.21
CA LEU A 59 -19.63 -32.63 14.44
C LEU A 59 -21.14 -32.48 14.69
N SER A 60 -21.62 -31.24 14.73
CA SER A 60 -23.05 -30.90 14.81
C SER A 60 -23.80 -31.02 13.48
N TYR A 61 -23.11 -31.44 12.42
CA TYR A 61 -23.61 -31.56 11.06
C TYR A 61 -23.00 -32.77 10.34
N LYS A 62 -23.78 -33.40 9.47
CA LYS A 62 -23.40 -34.57 8.66
C LYS A 62 -23.30 -34.27 7.17
N SER A 63 -23.67 -33.07 6.76
CA SER A 63 -23.60 -32.63 5.36
C SER A 63 -23.35 -31.13 5.28
N ILE A 64 -22.94 -30.66 4.10
CA ILE A 64 -22.82 -29.23 3.81
C ILE A 64 -24.16 -28.53 3.88
N ARG A 65 -25.25 -29.23 3.56
CA ARG A 65 -26.61 -28.70 3.70
C ARG A 65 -26.93 -28.40 5.17
N GLU A 66 -26.67 -29.35 6.06
CA GLU A 66 -26.88 -29.17 7.51
C GLU A 66 -25.96 -28.08 8.08
N LEU A 67 -24.68 -28.07 7.70
CA LEU A 67 -23.77 -26.99 8.11
C LEU A 67 -24.25 -25.61 7.64
N ASN A 68 -24.74 -25.51 6.40
CA ASN A 68 -25.30 -24.25 5.90
C ASN A 68 -26.54 -23.82 6.70
N ALA A 69 -27.47 -24.74 6.97
CA ALA A 69 -28.67 -24.45 7.75
C ALA A 69 -28.31 -23.95 9.16
N LEU A 70 -27.37 -24.64 9.82
CA LEU A 70 -26.88 -24.26 11.14
C LEU A 70 -26.28 -22.84 11.16
N ILE A 71 -25.51 -22.48 10.12
CA ILE A 71 -24.99 -21.12 9.98
C ILE A 71 -26.13 -20.12 9.73
N ASP A 72 -27.03 -20.42 8.78
CA ASP A 72 -28.08 -19.51 8.32
C ASP A 72 -29.14 -19.22 9.40
N GLU A 73 -29.39 -20.17 10.29
CA GLU A 73 -30.42 -20.12 11.33
C GLU A 73 -29.91 -19.57 12.67
N HIS A 74 -28.67 -19.89 13.04
CA HIS A 74 -28.18 -19.63 14.41
C HIS A 74 -27.08 -18.55 14.49
N LEU A 75 -26.25 -18.37 13.47
CA LEU A 75 -25.16 -17.40 13.57
C LEU A 75 -25.63 -15.97 13.31
N PRO A 76 -25.11 -14.97 14.07
CA PRO A 76 -25.36 -13.57 13.77
C PRO A 76 -24.72 -13.20 12.42
N GLY A 77 -25.51 -12.60 11.54
CA GLY A 77 -25.07 -12.19 10.21
C GLY A 77 -25.15 -10.69 10.01
N ARG A 78 -24.46 -10.22 8.97
CA ARG A 78 -24.68 -8.88 8.41
C ARG A 78 -26.05 -8.78 7.73
N PRO A 79 -26.51 -7.57 7.36
CA PRO A 79 -27.73 -7.41 6.57
C PRO A 79 -27.73 -8.35 5.36
N LYS A 80 -28.82 -9.08 5.17
CA LYS A 80 -28.96 -10.03 4.06
C LYS A 80 -29.14 -9.30 2.73
N PHE A 81 -28.64 -9.91 1.66
CA PHE A 81 -28.92 -9.51 0.30
C PHE A 81 -30.38 -9.83 -0.04
N HIS A 82 -30.99 -8.92 -0.77
CA HIS A 82 -32.23 -9.17 -1.49
C HIS A 82 -32.03 -8.81 -2.97
N VAL A 83 -32.94 -9.29 -3.81
CA VAL A 83 -32.97 -8.98 -5.23
C VAL A 83 -33.94 -7.84 -5.45
N ASP A 84 -33.49 -6.81 -6.14
CA ASP A 84 -34.35 -5.75 -6.66
C ASP A 84 -34.12 -5.65 -8.18
N HIS A 85 -35.01 -4.94 -8.87
CA HIS A 85 -35.07 -4.92 -10.32
C HIS A 85 -35.26 -3.51 -10.85
N ILE A 86 -34.53 -3.20 -11.92
CA ILE A 86 -34.73 -1.98 -12.71
C ILE A 86 -35.30 -2.37 -14.07
N LYS A 87 -36.44 -1.78 -14.42
CA LYS A 87 -37.04 -1.89 -15.76
C LYS A 87 -36.43 -0.84 -16.69
N LEU A 88 -35.83 -1.29 -17.78
CA LEU A 88 -35.30 -0.44 -18.83
C LEU A 88 -35.93 -0.81 -20.17
N GLY A 89 -36.92 -0.01 -20.60
CA GLY A 89 -37.76 -0.36 -21.74
C GLY A 89 -38.60 -1.61 -21.45
N SER A 90 -38.41 -2.68 -22.24
CA SER A 90 -39.06 -3.98 -22.04
C SER A 90 -38.19 -5.00 -21.28
N GLU A 91 -36.94 -4.65 -20.94
CA GLU A 91 -36.03 -5.55 -20.21
C GLU A 91 -36.07 -5.26 -18.71
N ILE A 92 -36.02 -6.33 -17.91
CA ILE A 92 -35.84 -6.28 -16.47
C ILE A 92 -34.38 -6.64 -16.17
N HIS A 93 -33.73 -5.84 -15.32
CA HIS A 93 -32.36 -6.06 -14.88
C HIS A 93 -32.33 -6.25 -13.37
N ASP A 94 -32.07 -7.48 -12.96
CA ASP A 94 -31.91 -7.83 -11.56
C ASP A 94 -30.55 -7.36 -11.05
N PHE A 95 -30.56 -6.87 -9.81
CA PHE A 95 -29.35 -6.59 -9.06
C PHE A 95 -29.55 -7.02 -7.61
N TYR A 96 -28.45 -7.37 -6.96
CA TYR A 96 -28.47 -7.88 -5.60
C TYR A 96 -27.97 -6.77 -4.70
N MET A 97 -28.73 -6.41 -3.66
CA MET A 97 -28.35 -5.32 -2.75
C MET A 97 -28.67 -5.64 -1.30
N ARG A 98 -27.97 -4.95 -0.41
CA ARG A 98 -28.25 -4.83 1.02
C ARG A 98 -28.72 -3.41 1.31
N ASP A 99 -29.58 -3.26 2.29
CA ASP A 99 -29.97 -1.94 2.78
C ASP A 99 -28.75 -1.22 3.37
N LEU A 100 -28.53 0.02 2.93
CA LEU A 100 -27.34 0.78 3.30
C LEU A 100 -27.32 1.12 4.79
N ILE A 101 -28.45 1.54 5.37
CA ILE A 101 -28.52 1.96 6.77
C ILE A 101 -28.24 0.81 7.75
N PRO A 102 -28.84 -0.39 7.60
CA PRO A 102 -28.41 -1.56 8.34
C PRO A 102 -26.92 -1.90 8.19
N ALA A 103 -26.33 -1.70 7.01
CA ALA A 103 -24.89 -1.94 6.81
C ALA A 103 -24.04 -0.91 7.58
N VAL A 104 -24.42 0.37 7.57
CA VAL A 104 -23.79 1.43 8.37
C VAL A 104 -23.90 1.11 9.87
N ARG A 105 -25.09 0.69 10.34
CA ARG A 105 -25.30 0.27 11.73
C ARG A 105 -24.43 -0.91 12.13
N ALA A 106 -24.25 -1.89 11.25
CA ALA A 106 -23.39 -3.05 11.52
C ALA A 106 -21.91 -2.66 11.70
N LEU A 107 -21.42 -1.64 10.98
CA LEU A 107 -20.07 -1.12 11.16
C LEU A 107 -19.96 -0.27 12.43
N PHE A 108 -20.88 0.66 12.64
CA PHE A 108 -20.85 1.58 13.79
C PHE A 108 -21.12 0.86 15.13
N GLY A 109 -22.01 -0.13 15.12
CA GLY A 109 -22.39 -0.92 16.28
C GLY A 109 -21.45 -2.07 16.61
N SER A 110 -20.43 -2.35 15.78
CA SER A 110 -19.50 -3.45 16.03
C SER A 110 -18.75 -3.26 17.36
N PRO A 111 -18.83 -4.20 18.32
CA PRO A 111 -18.08 -4.12 19.56
C PRO A 111 -16.56 -4.16 19.33
N GLU A 112 -16.11 -4.75 18.21
CA GLU A 112 -14.70 -4.76 17.80
C GLU A 112 -14.14 -3.34 17.59
N PHE A 113 -14.96 -2.42 17.07
CA PHE A 113 -14.52 -1.06 16.75
C PHE A 113 -14.90 -0.04 17.82
N ALA A 114 -15.74 -0.39 18.80
CA ALA A 114 -16.34 0.56 19.73
C ALA A 114 -15.33 1.52 20.41
N LYS A 115 -14.15 1.02 20.79
CA LYS A 115 -13.08 1.81 21.41
C LYS A 115 -12.22 2.59 20.40
N GLU A 116 -12.21 2.17 19.15
CA GLU A 116 -11.36 2.72 18.08
C GLU A 116 -12.13 3.73 17.20
N LEU A 117 -13.47 3.78 17.27
CA LEU A 117 -14.28 4.69 16.45
C LEU A 117 -13.98 6.17 16.74
N LEU A 118 -13.71 6.91 15.66
CA LEU A 118 -13.59 8.35 15.63
C LEU A 118 -14.99 8.97 15.56
N LEU A 119 -15.37 9.75 16.58
CA LEU A 119 -16.73 10.29 16.74
C LEU A 119 -16.82 11.80 16.54
N ALA A 120 -15.68 12.48 16.46
CA ALA A 120 -15.60 13.92 16.26
C ALA A 120 -14.39 14.24 15.36
N PRO A 121 -14.45 15.37 14.63
CA PRO A 121 -13.31 15.83 13.86
C PRO A 121 -12.26 16.43 14.81
N GLU A 122 -10.98 16.34 14.41
CA GLU A 122 -9.85 16.73 15.24
C GLU A 122 -8.87 17.63 14.48
N ARG A 123 -8.09 18.39 15.25
CA ARG A 123 -7.03 19.22 14.69
C ARG A 123 -5.65 18.87 15.25
N HIS A 124 -4.88 18.11 14.47
CA HIS A 124 -3.48 17.77 14.75
C HIS A 124 -2.49 18.78 14.17
N TYR A 125 -1.40 19.01 14.91
CA TYR A 125 -0.31 19.92 14.54
C TYR A 125 1.02 19.29 14.94
N LYS A 126 2.06 19.52 14.14
CA LYS A 126 3.41 19.00 14.38
C LYS A 126 4.16 19.80 15.45
N ASP A 127 3.81 21.07 15.60
CA ASP A 127 4.45 22.05 16.47
C ASP A 127 3.52 22.56 17.58
N THR A 128 4.09 23.01 18.68
CA THR A 128 3.35 23.55 19.85
C THR A 128 2.57 24.82 19.51
N ASP A 129 3.06 25.59 18.54
CA ASP A 129 2.49 26.87 18.13
C ASP A 129 1.35 26.70 17.12
N LYS A 130 1.05 25.46 16.72
CA LYS A 130 -0.05 25.06 15.82
C LYS A 130 0.02 25.71 14.43
N THR A 131 1.22 25.87 13.89
CA THR A 131 1.46 26.45 12.57
C THR A 131 1.54 25.40 11.46
N ILE A 132 2.03 24.19 11.76
CA ILE A 132 2.20 23.11 10.81
C ILE A 132 1.06 22.11 10.99
N ARG A 133 0.08 22.19 10.10
CA ARG A 133 -1.12 21.35 10.10
C ARG A 133 -0.76 19.92 9.69
N VAL A 134 -1.31 18.94 10.40
CA VAL A 134 -1.17 17.51 10.09
C VAL A 134 -2.51 16.94 9.63
N TYR A 135 -2.48 16.20 8.52
CA TYR A 135 -3.61 15.47 7.96
C TYR A 135 -3.27 13.98 7.86
N SER A 136 -4.08 13.14 8.51
CA SER A 136 -3.87 11.69 8.56
C SER A 136 -5.19 10.96 8.39
N GLU A 137 -6.06 10.95 9.40
CA GLU A 137 -7.40 10.33 9.31
C GLU A 137 -8.40 11.29 8.68
N MET A 138 -9.55 10.77 8.21
CA MET A 138 -10.62 11.62 7.69
C MET A 138 -11.15 12.62 8.73
N SER A 139 -11.08 12.29 10.03
CA SER A 139 -11.46 13.20 11.12
C SER A 139 -10.54 14.42 11.22
N THR A 140 -9.31 14.33 10.72
CA THR A 140 -8.35 15.44 10.69
C THR A 140 -8.57 16.38 9.50
N GLY A 141 -9.37 15.96 8.52
CA GLY A 141 -9.67 16.71 7.31
C GLY A 141 -10.70 17.82 7.53
N ARG A 142 -10.64 18.84 6.68
CA ARG A 142 -11.58 19.98 6.69
C ARG A 142 -13.00 19.55 6.38
N TRP A 143 -13.20 18.53 5.54
CA TRP A 143 -14.56 18.11 5.15
C TRP A 143 -15.37 17.69 6.37
N TRP A 144 -14.82 16.84 7.24
CA TRP A 144 -15.54 16.38 8.44
C TRP A 144 -15.77 17.56 9.38
N TRP A 145 -14.77 18.41 9.58
CA TRP A 145 -14.90 19.62 10.40
C TRP A 145 -16.04 20.54 9.92
N ASP A 146 -16.11 20.80 8.61
CA ASP A 146 -17.13 21.64 7.99
C ASP A 146 -18.52 21.01 8.11
N ARG A 147 -18.65 19.70 7.86
CA ARG A 147 -19.92 18.98 8.01
C ARG A 147 -20.39 18.95 9.46
N GLN A 148 -19.50 18.66 10.40
CA GLN A 148 -19.83 18.58 11.82
C GLN A 148 -20.30 19.92 12.38
N LYS A 149 -19.71 21.03 11.92
CA LYS A 149 -20.13 22.40 12.28
C LYS A 149 -21.50 22.78 11.75
N ALA A 150 -21.92 22.19 10.63
CA ALA A 150 -23.22 22.45 10.02
C ALA A 150 -24.36 21.69 10.72
N LEU A 151 -24.05 20.79 11.66
CA LEU A 151 -25.02 20.02 12.44
C LEU A 151 -25.19 20.59 13.85
N ASP A 152 -26.35 20.32 14.45
CA ASP A 152 -26.66 20.67 15.84
C ASP A 152 -25.71 20.01 16.85
N ALA A 153 -25.57 20.63 18.03
CA ALA A 153 -24.80 20.07 19.14
C ALA A 153 -25.25 18.63 19.49
N GLY A 154 -24.28 17.76 19.81
CA GLY A 154 -24.52 16.36 20.15
C GLY A 154 -24.77 15.42 18.95
N ALA A 155 -24.76 15.94 17.71
CA ALA A 155 -24.74 15.11 16.51
C ALA A 155 -23.32 14.61 16.19
N THR A 156 -23.21 13.46 15.52
CA THR A 156 -21.95 12.91 15.00
C THR A 156 -22.09 12.63 13.51
N VAL A 157 -21.17 13.15 12.69
CA VAL A 157 -21.10 12.76 11.27
C VAL A 157 -20.63 11.31 11.14
N VAL A 158 -21.27 10.57 10.24
CA VAL A 158 -20.85 9.24 9.81
C VAL A 158 -20.45 9.32 8.34
N PRO A 159 -19.15 9.53 8.03
CA PRO A 159 -18.70 9.68 6.65
C PRO A 159 -18.86 8.36 5.91
N ILE A 160 -19.77 8.28 4.95
CA ILE A 160 -19.94 7.12 4.07
C ILE A 160 -18.87 7.16 2.99
N ILE A 161 -18.15 6.05 2.83
CA ILE A 161 -17.16 5.88 1.78
C ILE A 161 -17.61 4.71 0.92
N VAL A 162 -17.82 4.98 -0.37
CA VAL A 162 -18.26 3.97 -1.33
C VAL A 162 -17.21 3.76 -2.40
N SER A 163 -17.06 2.51 -2.84
CA SER A 163 -16.25 2.19 -4.00
C SER A 163 -17.00 1.31 -4.98
N THR A 164 -16.80 1.56 -6.27
CA THR A 164 -17.29 0.73 -7.36
C THR A 164 -16.17 0.45 -8.34
N ASP A 165 -16.03 -0.81 -8.73
CA ASP A 165 -15.12 -1.19 -9.79
C ASP A 165 -15.60 -2.48 -10.46
N LYS A 166 -15.71 -2.43 -11.79
CA LYS A 166 -16.18 -3.55 -12.58
C LYS A 166 -15.03 -4.50 -12.87
N THR A 167 -14.98 -5.63 -12.15
CA THR A 167 -13.94 -6.64 -12.30
C THR A 167 -14.34 -7.82 -13.19
N GLN A 168 -13.36 -8.38 -13.91
CA GLN A 168 -13.51 -9.66 -14.59
C GLN A 168 -13.43 -10.83 -13.59
N LEU A 169 -14.30 -11.83 -13.76
CA LEU A 169 -14.37 -13.02 -12.91
C LEU A 169 -13.52 -14.19 -13.43
N THR A 170 -13.24 -14.19 -14.73
CA THR A 170 -12.55 -15.27 -15.43
C THR A 170 -11.44 -14.71 -16.30
N VAL A 171 -10.28 -15.37 -16.32
CA VAL A 171 -9.16 -15.01 -17.22
C VAL A 171 -9.52 -15.30 -18.68
N PHE A 172 -10.34 -16.32 -18.91
CA PHE A 172 -10.92 -16.69 -20.20
C PHE A 172 -12.45 -16.67 -20.09
N GLY A 173 -13.12 -15.90 -20.96
CA GLY A 173 -14.58 -15.72 -20.94
C GLY A 173 -15.01 -14.33 -20.49
N ASN A 174 -16.02 -13.77 -21.15
CA ASN A 174 -16.50 -12.39 -20.96
C ASN A 174 -17.42 -12.23 -19.74
N LYS A 175 -17.09 -12.85 -18.59
CA LYS A 175 -17.88 -12.74 -17.35
C LYS A 175 -17.25 -11.71 -16.41
N SER A 176 -18.05 -10.75 -15.97
CA SER A 176 -17.67 -9.68 -15.05
C SER A 176 -18.66 -9.60 -13.89
N ALA A 177 -18.20 -9.09 -12.75
CA ALA A 177 -19.04 -8.62 -11.65
C ALA A 177 -18.87 -7.10 -11.50
N TYR A 178 -19.87 -6.45 -10.94
CA TYR A 178 -19.83 -5.02 -10.66
C TYR A 178 -20.20 -4.77 -9.19
N PRO A 179 -19.28 -5.07 -8.26
CA PRO A 179 -19.51 -4.89 -6.84
C PRO A 179 -19.58 -3.41 -6.44
N VAL A 180 -20.32 -3.14 -5.37
CA VAL A 180 -20.36 -1.88 -4.63
C VAL A 180 -19.97 -2.16 -3.19
N TYR A 181 -18.89 -1.54 -2.70
CA TYR A 181 -18.44 -1.67 -1.31
C TYR A 181 -18.72 -0.41 -0.50
N LEU A 182 -18.92 -0.59 0.79
CA LEU A 182 -19.20 0.44 1.78
C LEU A 182 -18.27 0.30 2.99
N THR A 183 -17.76 1.42 3.47
CA THR A 183 -17.23 1.58 4.82
C THR A 183 -17.60 2.96 5.38
N ILE A 184 -17.23 3.22 6.64
CA ILE A 184 -17.43 4.50 7.30
C ILE A 184 -16.10 5.11 7.73
N GLY A 185 -15.95 6.43 7.56
CA GLY A 185 -14.75 7.18 7.95
C GLY A 185 -14.52 7.23 9.46
N ASN A 186 -15.51 6.84 10.27
CA ASN A 186 -15.36 6.69 11.72
C ASN A 186 -14.41 5.56 12.11
N ILE A 187 -14.21 4.57 11.24
CA ILE A 187 -13.24 3.50 11.51
C ILE A 187 -11.85 3.99 11.05
N PRO A 188 -10.83 3.99 11.92
CA PRO A 188 -9.47 4.35 11.55
C PRO A 188 -8.99 3.61 10.30
N LYS A 189 -8.30 4.31 9.39
CA LYS A 189 -7.88 3.73 8.10
C LYS A 189 -7.00 2.48 8.25
N ALA A 190 -6.21 2.39 9.32
CA ALA A 190 -5.38 1.23 9.63
C ALA A 190 -6.20 -0.06 9.80
N ILE A 191 -7.40 0.05 10.38
CA ILE A 191 -8.34 -1.06 10.53
C ILE A 191 -9.06 -1.30 9.20
N ARG A 192 -9.56 -0.24 8.54
CA ARG A 192 -10.29 -0.33 7.25
C ARG A 192 -9.49 -1.06 6.16
N ARG A 193 -8.17 -0.88 6.18
CA ARG A 193 -7.23 -1.50 5.24
C ARG A 193 -6.99 -2.99 5.47
N LYS A 194 -7.44 -3.57 6.59
CA LYS A 194 -7.26 -4.98 6.92
C LYS A 194 -8.54 -5.76 6.60
N PRO A 195 -8.60 -6.53 5.49
CA PRO A 195 -9.79 -7.31 5.16
C PRO A 195 -10.21 -8.28 6.27
N SER A 196 -9.24 -8.78 7.05
CA SER A 196 -9.47 -9.66 8.19
C SER A 196 -10.22 -9.01 9.36
N ARG A 197 -10.15 -7.68 9.51
CA ARG A 197 -10.92 -6.92 10.51
C ARG A 197 -12.35 -6.65 10.04
N GLN A 198 -12.71 -7.04 8.81
CA GLN A 198 -14.04 -6.87 8.22
C GLN A 198 -14.61 -5.43 8.25
N ALA A 199 -13.79 -4.37 8.29
CA ALA A 199 -14.28 -2.99 8.32
C ALA A 199 -14.91 -2.48 7.00
N GLN A 200 -15.17 -3.37 6.04
CA GLN A 200 -15.77 -3.10 4.73
C GLN A 200 -16.94 -4.08 4.49
N ILE A 201 -18.01 -3.61 3.87
CA ILE A 201 -19.19 -4.42 3.52
C ILE A 201 -19.42 -4.35 2.01
N LEU A 202 -19.58 -5.50 1.35
CA LEU A 202 -20.16 -5.55 0.00
C LEU A 202 -21.66 -5.28 0.12
N ILE A 203 -22.14 -4.17 -0.45
CA ILE A 203 -23.55 -3.78 -0.37
C ILE A 203 -24.34 -4.08 -1.64
N ALA A 204 -23.70 -4.24 -2.81
CA ALA A 204 -24.43 -4.64 -4.01
C ALA A 204 -23.57 -5.31 -5.08
N TYR A 205 -24.24 -6.05 -5.97
CA TYR A 205 -23.76 -6.38 -7.31
C TYR A 205 -24.66 -5.72 -8.35
N LEU A 206 -24.14 -4.74 -9.08
CA LEU A 206 -24.86 -4.03 -10.14
C LEU A 206 -24.96 -4.88 -11.42
N PRO A 207 -25.96 -4.63 -12.28
CA PRO A 207 -26.13 -5.37 -13.52
C PRO A 207 -24.96 -5.16 -14.50
N THR A 208 -24.39 -6.23 -15.04
CA THR A 208 -23.31 -6.17 -16.05
C THR A 208 -23.80 -6.30 -17.49
N THR A 209 -25.02 -5.87 -17.77
CA THR A 209 -25.67 -6.03 -19.09
C THR A 209 -24.92 -5.30 -20.22
N LYS A 210 -25.02 -5.85 -21.44
CA LYS A 210 -24.48 -5.22 -22.66
C LYS A 210 -25.54 -4.43 -23.43
N LEU A 211 -26.83 -4.53 -23.06
CA LEU A 211 -27.97 -3.92 -23.76
C LEU A 211 -27.88 -4.07 -25.29
N SER A 212 -27.63 -5.30 -25.77
CA SER A 212 -27.31 -5.58 -27.18
C SER A 212 -28.45 -5.22 -28.14
N LYS A 213 -29.70 -5.15 -27.65
CA LYS A 213 -30.86 -4.70 -28.44
C LYS A 213 -30.80 -3.22 -28.81
N ILE A 214 -30.08 -2.38 -28.05
CA ILE A 214 -29.89 -0.96 -28.37
C ILE A 214 -28.72 -0.83 -29.35
N LYS A 215 -29.05 -0.70 -30.64
CA LYS A 215 -28.07 -0.60 -31.73
C LYS A 215 -27.24 0.70 -31.69
N ASN A 216 -27.87 1.83 -31.36
CA ASN A 216 -27.19 3.12 -31.29
C ASN A 216 -26.23 3.16 -30.08
N LYS A 217 -24.93 3.36 -30.33
CA LYS A 217 -23.89 3.36 -29.29
C LYS A 217 -24.12 4.45 -28.23
N THR A 218 -24.56 5.63 -28.64
CA THR A 218 -24.79 6.78 -27.74
C THR A 218 -26.00 6.54 -26.86
N SER A 219 -27.13 6.11 -27.44
CA SER A 219 -28.33 5.74 -26.69
C SER A 219 -28.04 4.60 -25.72
N ARG A 220 -27.24 3.62 -26.13
CA ARG A 220 -26.83 2.50 -25.27
C ARG A 220 -25.99 2.96 -24.08
N ARG A 221 -24.99 3.82 -24.31
CA ARG A 221 -24.17 4.41 -23.22
C ARG A 221 -25.04 5.19 -22.24
N ARG A 222 -26.01 5.95 -22.73
CA ARG A 222 -26.97 6.69 -21.90
C ARG A 222 -27.86 5.75 -21.09
N ALA A 223 -28.37 4.70 -21.71
CA ALA A 223 -29.23 3.71 -21.07
C ALA A 223 -28.48 2.96 -19.96
N LEU A 224 -27.22 2.58 -20.19
CA LEU A 224 -26.34 2.04 -19.14
C LEU A 224 -26.17 3.05 -17.99
N GLY A 225 -25.87 4.31 -18.29
CA GLY A 225 -25.75 5.38 -17.29
C GLY A 225 -26.98 5.51 -16.40
N ASN A 226 -28.15 5.57 -17.02
CA ASN A 226 -29.42 5.61 -16.30
C ASN A 226 -29.67 4.36 -15.46
N LEU A 227 -29.33 3.17 -15.97
CA LEU A 227 -29.43 1.91 -15.22
C LEU A 227 -28.55 1.94 -13.95
N PHE A 228 -27.30 2.39 -14.08
CA PHE A 228 -26.40 2.54 -12.95
C PHE A 228 -26.94 3.50 -11.90
N HIS A 229 -27.34 4.71 -12.30
CA HIS A 229 -27.87 5.70 -11.37
C HIS A 229 -29.21 5.25 -10.76
N ALA A 230 -30.04 4.50 -11.49
CA ALA A 230 -31.27 3.93 -10.94
C ALA A 230 -31.00 2.88 -9.86
N CYS A 231 -30.03 1.97 -10.06
CA CYS A 231 -29.61 1.03 -9.03
C CYS A 231 -29.02 1.76 -7.81
N MET A 232 -28.12 2.71 -8.04
CA MET A 232 -27.49 3.48 -6.95
C MET A 232 -28.51 4.34 -6.19
N ARG A 233 -29.55 4.87 -6.85
CA ARG A 233 -30.67 5.56 -6.19
C ARG A 233 -31.36 4.65 -5.19
N LYS A 234 -31.73 3.43 -5.58
CA LYS A 234 -32.37 2.47 -4.67
C LYS A 234 -31.47 2.12 -3.48
N ILE A 235 -30.17 1.96 -3.71
CA ILE A 235 -29.19 1.68 -2.64
C ILE A 235 -29.10 2.86 -1.64
N PHE A 236 -29.09 4.09 -2.14
CA PHE A 236 -28.89 5.31 -1.33
C PHE A 236 -30.18 5.97 -0.85
N GLU A 237 -31.35 5.53 -1.32
CA GLU A 237 -32.66 6.10 -0.96
C GLU A 237 -32.83 6.30 0.54
N PRO A 238 -32.49 5.33 1.42
CA PRO A 238 -32.62 5.52 2.87
C PRO A 238 -31.71 6.60 3.46
N VAL A 239 -30.61 6.96 2.80
CA VAL A 239 -29.65 7.97 3.31
C VAL A 239 -30.24 9.37 3.26
N LYS A 240 -31.10 9.64 2.28
CA LYS A 240 -31.72 10.95 2.06
C LYS A 240 -32.38 11.49 3.32
N ASP A 241 -33.14 10.66 4.02
CA ASP A 241 -33.90 11.09 5.19
C ASP A 241 -32.99 11.29 6.41
N TYR A 242 -32.04 10.38 6.62
CA TYR A 242 -31.19 10.36 7.83
C TYR A 242 -29.99 11.30 7.78
N ALA A 243 -29.50 11.68 6.60
CA ALA A 243 -28.41 12.63 6.47
C ALA A 243 -28.77 14.00 7.09
N GLU A 244 -30.02 14.42 6.97
CA GLU A 244 -30.54 15.68 7.51
C GLU A 244 -31.19 15.50 8.89
N SER A 245 -32.09 14.53 9.06
CA SER A 245 -32.82 14.35 10.34
C SER A 245 -31.99 13.73 11.46
N GLY A 246 -30.90 13.03 11.11
CA GLY A 246 -30.11 12.23 12.03
C GLY A 246 -30.73 10.86 12.32
N LEU A 247 -29.86 9.88 12.54
CA LEU A 247 -30.18 8.49 12.80
C LEU A 247 -29.72 8.09 14.19
N ALA A 248 -30.65 7.55 14.96
CA ALA A 248 -30.35 6.83 16.19
C ALA A 248 -29.47 5.60 15.92
N MET A 249 -28.22 5.61 16.39
CA MET A 249 -27.31 4.47 16.32
C MET A 249 -26.62 4.20 17.67
N THR A 250 -26.51 2.93 18.01
CA THR A 250 -25.84 2.46 19.22
C THR A 250 -24.46 1.94 18.83
N ARG A 251 -23.41 2.46 19.45
CA ARG A 251 -22.05 1.94 19.35
C ARG A 251 -21.96 0.60 20.08
N GLY A 252 -20.99 -0.24 19.74
CA GLY A 252 -20.90 -1.61 20.28
C GLY A 252 -20.77 -1.73 21.81
N ASP A 253 -20.41 -0.67 22.53
CA ASP A 253 -20.42 -0.62 24.00
C ASP A 253 -21.80 -0.28 24.59
N GLY A 254 -22.82 -0.06 23.75
CA GLY A 254 -24.17 0.26 24.15
C GLY A 254 -24.47 1.76 24.28
N VAL A 255 -23.50 2.65 24.00
CA VAL A 255 -23.71 4.10 24.01
C VAL A 255 -24.40 4.54 22.71
N TRP A 256 -25.43 5.35 22.83
CA TRP A 256 -26.20 5.83 21.69
C TRP A 256 -25.73 7.21 21.22
N PHE A 257 -25.77 7.43 19.89
CA PHE A 257 -25.41 8.67 19.22
C PHE A 257 -26.49 9.07 18.19
N ARG A 258 -26.69 10.38 18.02
CA ARG A 258 -27.42 10.94 16.86
C ARG A 258 -26.45 11.05 15.69
N CYS A 259 -26.52 10.11 14.78
CA CYS A 259 -25.55 9.97 13.69
C CYS A 259 -26.10 10.48 12.36
N HIS A 260 -25.32 11.24 11.61
CA HIS A 260 -25.70 11.74 10.28
C HIS A 260 -24.85 11.03 9.21
N PRO A 261 -25.38 9.98 8.56
CA PRO A 261 -24.70 9.31 7.45
C PRO A 261 -24.62 10.23 6.23
N ILE A 262 -23.42 10.59 5.79
CA ILE A 262 -23.20 11.52 4.67
C ILE A 262 -22.16 10.94 3.71
N LEU A 263 -22.44 10.88 2.41
CA LEU A 263 -21.46 10.46 1.40
C LEU A 263 -20.26 11.41 1.39
N ALA A 264 -19.11 10.91 1.81
CA ALA A 264 -17.86 11.66 1.95
C ALA A 264 -16.96 11.47 0.74
N CYS A 265 -16.63 10.22 0.42
CA CYS A 265 -15.74 9.85 -0.69
C CYS A 265 -16.37 8.80 -1.60
N TYR A 266 -16.11 8.94 -2.89
CA TYR A 266 -16.44 7.95 -3.91
C TYR A 266 -15.14 7.48 -4.59
N VAL A 267 -14.72 6.27 -4.24
CA VAL A 267 -13.45 5.67 -4.67
C VAL A 267 -13.66 4.89 -5.96
N ALA A 268 -13.10 5.42 -7.05
CA ALA A 268 -13.28 4.90 -8.40
C ALA A 268 -12.12 5.33 -9.30
N ASP A 269 -11.89 4.59 -10.38
CA ASP A 269 -10.93 5.00 -11.42
C ASP A 269 -11.51 6.13 -12.30
N TYR A 270 -10.69 6.80 -13.11
CA TYR A 270 -11.15 7.97 -13.88
C TYR A 270 -12.39 7.70 -14.78
N PRO A 271 -12.42 6.64 -15.61
CA PRO A 271 -13.62 6.31 -16.38
C PRO A 271 -14.88 6.14 -15.53
N GLU A 272 -14.78 5.49 -14.37
CA GLU A 272 -15.88 5.29 -13.44
C GLU A 272 -16.27 6.60 -12.72
N GLN A 273 -15.32 7.44 -12.32
CA GLN A 273 -15.60 8.77 -11.76
C GLN A 273 -16.39 9.65 -12.75
N VAL A 274 -15.99 9.67 -14.03
CA VAL A 274 -16.72 10.38 -15.09
C VAL A 274 -18.16 9.89 -15.20
N TYR A 275 -18.35 8.58 -15.04
CA TYR A 275 -19.64 7.95 -15.11
C TYR A 275 -20.53 8.30 -13.92
N VAL A 276 -19.99 8.22 -12.70
CA VAL A 276 -20.67 8.53 -11.44
C VAL A 276 -21.02 10.02 -11.31
N ALA A 277 -20.10 10.90 -11.69
CA ALA A 277 -20.30 12.35 -11.60
C ALA A 277 -21.09 12.92 -12.80
N SER A 278 -21.50 12.07 -13.75
CA SER A 278 -22.21 12.45 -14.97
C SER A 278 -21.49 13.52 -15.81
N THR A 279 -20.16 13.50 -15.84
CA THR A 279 -19.33 14.45 -16.63
C THR A 279 -18.93 13.85 -17.98
N LEU A 280 -18.29 14.65 -18.85
CA LEU A 280 -17.78 14.17 -20.13
C LEU A 280 -16.41 13.51 -19.98
N TYR A 281 -16.18 12.45 -20.76
CA TYR A 281 -14.86 11.80 -20.79
C TYR A 281 -13.85 12.75 -21.44
N GLY A 282 -12.67 12.86 -20.84
CA GLY A 282 -11.64 13.82 -21.24
C GLY A 282 -11.66 15.11 -20.44
N ASP A 283 -12.72 15.44 -19.70
CA ASP A 283 -12.75 16.63 -18.85
C ASP A 283 -12.28 16.32 -17.42
N CYS A 284 -11.98 17.39 -16.67
CA CYS A 284 -11.81 17.30 -15.23
C CYS A 284 -13.14 16.94 -14.55
N VAL A 285 -13.09 15.96 -13.62
CA VAL A 285 -14.29 15.54 -12.87
C VAL A 285 -14.58 16.52 -11.72
N PRO A 286 -13.65 16.82 -10.80
CA PRO A 286 -13.93 17.74 -9.69
C PRO A 286 -14.15 19.20 -10.14
N GLY A 287 -13.55 19.62 -11.25
CA GLY A 287 -13.57 21.00 -11.71
C GLY A 287 -14.00 21.21 -13.17
N THR A 288 -13.92 22.46 -13.63
CA THR A 288 -14.48 22.89 -14.93
C THR A 288 -13.51 22.79 -16.11
N THR A 289 -12.23 22.48 -15.88
CA THR A 289 -11.21 22.40 -16.94
C THR A 289 -11.59 21.39 -18.02
N MET A 290 -11.59 21.84 -19.28
CA MET A 290 -11.94 21.02 -20.42
C MET A 290 -10.75 20.21 -20.94
N TYR A 291 -11.02 19.16 -21.70
CA TYR A 291 -9.99 18.29 -22.29
C TYR A 291 -8.78 19.03 -22.88
N ASN A 292 -9.00 20.02 -23.74
CA ASN A 292 -7.95 20.77 -24.44
C ASN A 292 -7.16 21.76 -23.55
N GLU A 293 -7.56 21.92 -22.30
CA GLU A 293 -6.97 22.84 -21.32
C GLU A 293 -6.30 22.08 -20.16
N LEU A 294 -6.44 20.75 -20.12
CA LEU A 294 -5.96 19.91 -19.03
C LEU A 294 -4.44 20.00 -18.80
N GLY A 295 -3.68 20.27 -19.87
CA GLY A 295 -2.24 20.48 -19.82
C GLY A 295 -1.83 21.80 -19.15
N GLY A 296 -2.77 22.70 -18.84
CA GLY A 296 -2.46 23.96 -18.15
C GLY A 296 -1.91 23.77 -16.74
N THR A 297 -1.19 24.77 -16.25
CA THR A 297 -0.63 24.80 -14.88
C THR A 297 -1.51 25.55 -13.87
N GLY A 298 -2.56 26.23 -14.34
CA GLY A 298 -3.47 27.02 -13.50
C GLY A 298 -4.35 26.20 -12.56
N SER A 299 -5.01 26.89 -11.62
CA SER A 299 -6.01 26.28 -10.74
C SER A 299 -7.20 25.76 -11.53
N CYS A 300 -7.76 24.65 -11.07
CA CYS A 300 -8.96 24.05 -11.63
C CYS A 300 -10.16 24.49 -10.78
N GLU A 301 -11.01 25.35 -11.34
CA GLU A 301 -12.17 25.87 -10.63
C GLU A 301 -13.17 24.75 -10.31
N PRO A 302 -13.68 24.65 -9.06
CA PRO A 302 -14.68 23.66 -8.70
C PRO A 302 -15.97 23.81 -9.52
N ARG A 303 -16.65 22.69 -9.77
CA ARG A 303 -17.97 22.73 -10.40
C ARG A 303 -19.02 23.32 -9.46
N ASP A 304 -19.88 24.18 -9.98
CA ASP A 304 -21.04 24.70 -9.25
C ASP A 304 -22.14 23.64 -9.17
N LEU A 305 -22.22 22.95 -8.03
CA LEU A 305 -23.21 21.92 -7.78
C LEU A 305 -24.65 22.44 -7.88
N LYS A 306 -24.93 23.66 -7.40
CA LYS A 306 -26.30 24.21 -7.41
C LYS A 306 -26.79 24.40 -8.84
N LYS A 307 -25.96 25.00 -9.69
CA LYS A 307 -26.25 25.16 -11.12
C LYS A 307 -26.47 23.81 -11.81
N ILE A 308 -25.67 22.81 -11.44
CA ILE A 308 -25.78 21.45 -12.00
C ILE A 308 -27.07 20.76 -11.57
N LEU A 309 -27.46 20.87 -10.29
CA LEU A 309 -28.74 20.35 -9.80
C LEU A 309 -29.92 21.00 -10.52
N ASP A 310 -29.87 22.30 -10.79
CA ASP A 310 -30.90 23.00 -11.57
C ASP A 310 -31.03 22.46 -13.00
N VAL A 311 -29.93 21.98 -13.61
CA VAL A 311 -29.97 21.30 -14.91
C VAL A 311 -30.67 19.94 -14.80
N PHE A 312 -30.38 19.15 -13.77
CA PHE A 312 -30.98 17.82 -13.59
C PHE A 312 -32.47 17.86 -13.23
N LYS A 313 -32.97 18.94 -12.59
CA LYS A 313 -34.41 19.19 -12.39
C LYS A 313 -35.20 19.27 -13.70
N LEU A 314 -34.55 19.57 -14.83
CA LEU A 314 -35.19 19.59 -16.14
C LEU A 314 -35.42 18.18 -16.73
N ALA A 315 -34.97 17.11 -16.07
CA ALA A 315 -35.00 15.74 -16.58
C ALA A 315 -36.43 15.20 -16.82
N ASP A 316 -37.42 15.69 -16.08
CA ASP A 316 -38.84 15.36 -16.24
C ASP A 316 -39.54 16.21 -17.32
N GLY A 317 -38.87 17.25 -17.80
CA GLY A 317 -39.38 18.15 -18.84
C GLY A 317 -39.14 17.64 -20.27
N PRO A 318 -39.27 18.51 -21.29
CA PRO A 318 -39.02 18.14 -22.67
C PRO A 318 -37.57 17.62 -22.88
N PRO A 319 -37.37 16.40 -23.43
CA PRO A 319 -36.02 15.82 -23.57
C PRO A 319 -35.04 16.68 -24.36
N SER A 320 -35.52 17.47 -25.32
CA SER A 320 -34.70 18.42 -26.08
C SER A 320 -34.10 19.52 -25.21
N GLN A 321 -34.89 20.08 -24.28
CA GLN A 321 -34.45 21.12 -23.36
C GLN A 321 -33.43 20.57 -22.35
N PHE A 322 -33.73 19.41 -21.76
CA PHE A 322 -32.81 18.74 -20.83
C PHE A 322 -31.47 18.40 -21.49
N HIS A 323 -31.49 17.82 -22.70
CA HIS A 323 -30.27 17.52 -23.44
C HIS A 323 -29.48 18.76 -23.83
N ALA A 324 -30.15 19.85 -24.22
CA ALA A 324 -29.50 21.11 -24.53
C ALA A 324 -28.82 21.72 -23.29
N ALA A 325 -29.51 21.72 -22.15
CA ALA A 325 -28.97 22.19 -20.88
C ALA A 325 -27.78 21.34 -20.40
N CYS A 326 -27.87 20.01 -20.48
CA CYS A 326 -26.74 19.11 -20.20
C CYS A 326 -25.55 19.41 -21.11
N LYS A 327 -25.78 19.58 -22.42
CA LYS A 327 -24.71 19.90 -23.38
C LYS A 327 -24.04 21.24 -23.06
N ALA A 328 -24.82 22.27 -22.75
CA ALA A 328 -24.32 23.60 -22.39
C ALA A 328 -23.47 23.60 -21.12
N ASN A 329 -23.76 22.69 -20.18
CA ASN A 329 -23.03 22.55 -18.92
C ASN A 329 -22.02 21.39 -18.90
N ARG A 330 -21.77 20.75 -20.06
CA ARG A 330 -20.82 19.62 -20.19
C ARG A 330 -21.16 18.42 -19.28
N LEU A 331 -22.43 18.07 -19.24
CA LEU A 331 -22.96 16.95 -18.47
C LEU A 331 -23.52 15.86 -19.40
N ARG A 332 -23.51 14.62 -18.90
CA ARG A 332 -24.23 13.51 -19.50
C ARG A 332 -25.71 13.60 -19.13
N PRO A 333 -26.64 13.36 -20.08
CA PRO A 333 -28.07 13.37 -19.80
C PRO A 333 -28.50 12.10 -19.06
N VAL A 334 -28.29 12.10 -17.74
CA VAL A 334 -28.74 11.08 -16.78
C VAL A 334 -30.02 11.60 -16.11
N HIS A 335 -31.08 10.80 -16.11
CA HIS A 335 -32.31 11.12 -15.38
C HIS A 335 -32.09 10.88 -13.89
N HIS A 336 -32.12 11.97 -13.13
CA HIS A 336 -32.00 12.03 -11.68
C HIS A 336 -30.79 11.29 -11.11
N PRO A 337 -29.54 11.77 -11.26
CA PRO A 337 -28.39 11.06 -10.74
C PRO A 337 -28.55 10.78 -9.22
N PHE A 338 -28.09 9.62 -8.72
CA PHE A 338 -28.39 9.18 -7.35
C PHE A 338 -28.02 10.14 -6.22
N TRP A 339 -27.05 11.01 -6.47
CA TRP A 339 -26.57 12.02 -5.53
C TRP A 339 -27.40 13.31 -5.56
N GLU A 340 -28.33 13.48 -6.51
CA GLU A 340 -29.13 14.70 -6.69
C GLU A 340 -29.89 15.11 -5.42
N GLN A 341 -30.41 14.12 -4.70
CA GLN A 341 -31.26 14.33 -3.52
C GLN A 341 -30.54 14.03 -2.20
N LEU A 342 -29.24 13.76 -2.22
CA LEU A 342 -28.49 13.45 -0.99
C LEU A 342 -28.12 14.74 -0.25
N PRO A 343 -28.61 14.96 0.98
CA PRO A 343 -28.24 16.14 1.76
C PRO A 343 -26.74 16.18 2.03
N HIS A 344 -26.19 17.40 2.04
CA HIS A 344 -24.78 17.68 2.33
C HIS A 344 -23.74 16.98 1.42
N CYS A 345 -24.18 16.33 0.33
CA CYS A 345 -23.32 15.66 -0.64
C CYS A 345 -22.91 16.63 -1.76
N ASP A 346 -21.61 16.79 -1.97
CA ASP A 346 -21.06 17.36 -3.19
C ASP A 346 -20.30 16.26 -3.91
N ILE A 347 -20.93 15.68 -4.94
CA ILE A 347 -20.37 14.54 -5.65
C ILE A 347 -19.02 14.87 -6.28
N TYR A 348 -18.79 16.11 -6.70
CA TYR A 348 -17.56 16.52 -7.38
C TYR A 348 -16.41 16.64 -6.38
N ARG A 349 -16.69 17.16 -5.17
CA ARG A 349 -15.73 17.17 -4.06
C ARG A 349 -15.49 15.76 -3.48
N SER A 350 -16.46 14.86 -3.57
CA SER A 350 -16.32 13.45 -3.14
C SER A 350 -15.48 12.58 -4.08
N MET A 351 -15.16 13.04 -5.30
CA MET A 351 -14.28 12.32 -6.22
C MET A 351 -12.82 12.48 -5.80
N THR A 352 -12.30 11.47 -5.12
CA THR A 352 -10.92 11.48 -4.64
C THR A 352 -9.94 10.97 -5.70
N PRO A 353 -8.70 11.49 -5.72
CA PRO A 353 -7.65 10.98 -6.58
C PRO A 353 -7.21 9.57 -6.15
N ASP A 354 -6.63 8.83 -7.09
CA ASP A 354 -6.22 7.44 -6.86
C ASP A 354 -4.74 7.19 -7.12
N VAL A 355 -4.04 6.58 -6.17
CA VAL A 355 -2.60 6.34 -6.30
C VAL A 355 -2.33 5.24 -7.33
N LEU A 356 -3.15 4.20 -7.36
CA LEU A 356 -2.90 3.03 -8.20
C LEU A 356 -3.19 3.30 -9.68
N HIS A 357 -4.44 3.64 -10.01
CA HIS A 357 -4.92 3.77 -11.38
C HIS A 357 -4.51 5.08 -12.04
N GLN A 358 -4.33 6.14 -11.26
CA GLN A 358 -3.98 7.46 -11.79
C GLN A 358 -2.48 7.74 -11.73
N LEU A 359 -1.80 7.57 -10.58
CA LEU A 359 -0.34 7.81 -10.53
C LEU A 359 0.43 6.66 -11.18
N PHE A 360 0.32 5.43 -10.66
CA PHE A 360 1.12 4.31 -11.16
C PHE A 360 0.68 3.84 -12.56
N GLN A 361 -0.59 3.50 -12.76
CA GLN A 361 -1.13 3.01 -14.04
C GLN A 361 -1.59 4.13 -14.99
N GLY A 362 -1.23 5.38 -14.68
CA GLY A 362 -1.48 6.53 -15.54
C GLY A 362 -0.23 7.31 -15.80
N VAL A 363 0.14 8.15 -14.84
CA VAL A 363 1.23 9.12 -14.98
C VAL A 363 2.58 8.42 -15.16
N ILE A 364 2.92 7.48 -14.28
CA ILE A 364 4.17 6.72 -14.38
C ILE A 364 4.18 5.81 -15.60
N ALA A 365 3.04 5.22 -15.97
CA ALA A 365 2.94 4.42 -17.18
C ALA A 365 3.32 5.25 -18.42
N HIS A 366 2.75 6.45 -18.57
CA HIS A 366 3.12 7.36 -19.64
C HIS A 366 4.56 7.83 -19.56
N LEU A 367 5.06 8.14 -18.36
CA LEU A 367 6.45 8.56 -18.18
C LEU A 367 7.44 7.47 -18.64
N ILE A 368 7.15 6.20 -18.36
CA ILE A 368 7.97 5.07 -18.84
C ILE A 368 7.89 4.98 -20.37
N GLU A 369 6.71 5.11 -20.97
CA GLU A 369 6.54 5.14 -22.42
C GLU A 369 7.40 6.25 -23.05
N TRP A 370 7.37 7.47 -22.49
CA TRP A 370 8.15 8.61 -22.98
C TRP A 370 9.66 8.40 -22.82
N ILE A 371 10.10 7.76 -21.73
CA ILE A 371 11.51 7.42 -21.51
C ILE A 371 11.99 6.37 -22.53
N CYS A 372 11.19 5.33 -22.78
CA CYS A 372 11.48 4.32 -23.79
C CYS A 372 11.55 4.93 -25.19
N GLU A 373 10.66 5.86 -25.53
CA GLU A 373 10.69 6.58 -26.80
C GLU A 373 11.90 7.52 -26.92
N ALA A 374 12.29 8.19 -25.84
CA ALA A 374 13.44 9.10 -25.81
C ALA A 374 14.79 8.39 -26.00
N TYR A 375 14.96 7.19 -25.44
CA TYR A 375 16.26 6.51 -25.34
C TYR A 375 16.36 5.17 -26.08
N GLY A 376 15.23 4.57 -26.44
CA GLY A 376 15.13 3.24 -27.04
C GLY A 376 15.05 2.10 -26.01
N ASP A 377 14.21 1.11 -26.32
CA ASP A 377 13.92 -0.04 -25.46
C ASP A 377 15.18 -0.83 -25.06
N ASP A 378 16.06 -1.11 -26.02
CA ASP A 378 17.28 -1.90 -25.80
C ASP A 378 18.22 -1.25 -24.77
N VAL A 379 18.31 0.09 -24.79
CA VAL A 379 19.17 0.87 -23.90
C VAL A 379 18.65 0.81 -22.46
N ILE A 380 17.34 1.06 -22.29
CA ILE A 380 16.68 1.01 -20.98
C ILE A 380 16.73 -0.40 -20.40
N ASP A 381 16.43 -1.42 -21.21
CA ASP A 381 16.43 -2.80 -20.77
C ASP A 381 17.84 -3.32 -20.43
N ALA A 382 18.87 -2.86 -21.15
CA ALA A 382 20.25 -3.18 -20.80
C ALA A 382 20.64 -2.64 -19.42
N ARG A 383 20.24 -1.41 -19.09
CA ARG A 383 20.46 -0.83 -17.76
C ARG A 383 19.67 -1.54 -16.67
N CYS A 384 18.43 -1.97 -16.95
CA CYS A 384 17.66 -2.81 -16.04
C CYS A 384 18.41 -4.11 -15.67
N ARG A 385 19.06 -4.76 -16.64
CA ARG A 385 19.88 -5.97 -16.43
C ARG A 385 21.18 -5.72 -15.67
N ALA A 386 21.62 -4.47 -15.59
CA ALA A 386 22.81 -4.05 -14.87
C ALA A 386 22.52 -3.43 -13.50
N MET A 387 21.25 -3.29 -13.09
CA MET A 387 20.91 -2.79 -11.76
C MET A 387 21.27 -3.80 -10.65
N PRO A 388 21.93 -3.39 -9.56
CA PRO A 388 22.32 -4.30 -8.49
C PRO A 388 21.11 -4.75 -7.66
N PRO A 389 21.12 -6.00 -7.14
CA PRO A 389 20.06 -6.50 -6.28
C PRO A 389 20.05 -5.78 -4.94
N ASN A 390 18.86 -5.69 -4.34
CA ASN A 390 18.67 -5.32 -2.95
C ASN A 390 17.44 -6.08 -2.40
N HIS A 391 17.17 -6.10 -1.08
CA HIS A 391 16.01 -6.81 -0.51
C HIS A 391 14.68 -6.32 -1.08
N ASN A 392 14.53 -4.99 -1.19
CA ASN A 392 13.29 -4.33 -1.62
C ASN A 392 13.33 -3.90 -3.09
N ALA A 393 14.29 -4.39 -3.88
CA ALA A 393 14.40 -4.09 -5.30
C ALA A 393 14.17 -5.36 -6.13
N ARG A 394 13.19 -5.30 -7.04
CA ARG A 394 12.98 -6.34 -8.05
C ARG A 394 14.03 -6.19 -9.15
N LEU A 395 14.63 -7.32 -9.54
CA LEU A 395 15.49 -7.37 -10.72
C LEU A 395 14.64 -7.58 -11.97
N PHE A 396 14.74 -6.66 -12.93
CA PHE A 396 14.11 -6.77 -14.24
C PHE A 396 15.09 -7.38 -15.25
N THR A 397 15.37 -8.67 -15.10
CA THR A 397 16.40 -9.39 -15.91
C THR A 397 16.07 -9.47 -17.40
N ASN A 398 14.81 -9.25 -17.77
CA ASN A 398 14.36 -9.19 -19.16
C ASN A 398 14.04 -7.76 -19.61
N GLY A 399 14.42 -6.75 -18.82
CA GLY A 399 14.00 -5.38 -19.06
C GLY A 399 12.56 -5.07 -18.61
N ILE A 400 12.12 -3.86 -18.92
CA ILE A 400 10.78 -3.33 -18.61
C ILE A 400 9.94 -3.05 -19.87
N SER A 401 10.57 -2.91 -21.04
CA SER A 401 9.89 -2.54 -22.30
C SER A 401 8.87 -3.60 -22.76
N SER A 402 9.23 -4.88 -22.65
CA SER A 402 8.43 -6.01 -23.16
C SER A 402 7.32 -6.47 -22.22
N MET A 403 7.20 -5.85 -21.04
CA MET A 403 6.23 -6.27 -20.04
C MET A 403 4.79 -5.93 -20.47
N SER A 404 3.92 -6.93 -20.51
CA SER A 404 2.49 -6.74 -20.78
C SER A 404 1.66 -6.95 -19.51
N ARG A 405 0.57 -6.19 -19.37
CA ARG A 405 -0.34 -6.24 -18.19
C ARG A 405 0.40 -6.01 -16.86
N VAL A 406 1.28 -5.02 -16.84
CA VAL A 406 2.08 -4.62 -15.67
C VAL A 406 1.17 -4.31 -14.48
N THR A 407 1.35 -5.03 -13.38
CA THR A 407 0.59 -4.84 -12.14
C THR A 407 1.01 -3.58 -11.38
N GLY A 408 0.19 -3.12 -10.43
CA GLY A 408 0.56 -1.99 -9.56
C GLY A 408 1.85 -2.21 -8.78
N ALA A 409 2.04 -3.42 -8.25
CA ALA A 409 3.26 -3.82 -7.54
C ALA A 409 4.49 -3.77 -8.46
N GLU A 410 4.38 -4.26 -9.69
CA GLU A 410 5.46 -4.15 -10.68
C GLU A 410 5.78 -2.70 -11.03
N ARG A 411 4.76 -1.84 -11.16
CA ARG A 411 4.98 -0.41 -11.43
C ARG A 411 5.70 0.28 -10.26
N LYS A 412 5.32 -0.03 -9.02
CA LYS A 412 6.03 0.42 -7.81
C LYS A 412 7.49 0.00 -7.84
N ASP A 413 7.78 -1.25 -8.22
CA ASP A 413 9.14 -1.75 -8.34
C ASP A 413 9.93 -1.03 -9.46
N ILE A 414 9.30 -0.67 -10.58
CA ILE A 414 9.94 0.13 -11.65
C ILE A 414 10.28 1.53 -11.15
N CYS A 415 9.38 2.20 -10.42
CA CYS A 415 9.64 3.53 -9.83
C CYS A 415 10.90 3.55 -8.97
N ARG A 416 11.20 2.45 -8.26
CA ARG A 416 12.40 2.32 -7.41
C ARG A 416 13.70 2.31 -8.18
N ILE A 417 13.70 2.13 -9.51
CA ILE A 417 14.92 2.13 -10.33
C ILE A 417 14.93 3.15 -11.46
N LEU A 418 13.77 3.73 -11.78
CA LEU A 418 13.55 4.52 -13.00
C LEU A 418 14.53 5.68 -13.16
N LEU A 419 14.78 6.46 -12.10
CA LEU A 419 15.73 7.56 -12.15
C LEU A 419 17.16 7.05 -12.42
N GLY A 420 17.54 5.94 -11.78
CA GLY A 420 18.81 5.25 -11.98
C GLY A 420 19.07 4.83 -13.43
N LEU A 421 18.02 4.56 -14.21
CA LEU A 421 18.14 4.17 -15.61
C LEU A 421 18.49 5.35 -16.52
N VAL A 422 18.02 6.56 -16.21
CA VAL A 422 18.06 7.70 -17.16
C VAL A 422 19.13 8.75 -16.89
N MET A 423 19.65 8.86 -15.66
CA MET A 423 20.51 9.99 -15.23
C MET A 423 21.73 10.28 -16.11
N ASP A 424 22.35 9.25 -16.69
CA ASP A 424 23.59 9.38 -17.46
C ASP A 424 23.38 9.28 -18.98
N LEU A 425 22.13 9.19 -19.47
CA LEU A 425 21.86 9.02 -20.90
C LEU A 425 21.86 10.36 -21.65
N PRO A 426 22.57 10.46 -22.79
CA PRO A 426 22.44 11.60 -23.68
C PRO A 426 21.09 11.56 -24.41
N LEU A 427 20.55 12.73 -24.74
CA LEU A 427 19.39 12.87 -25.62
C LEU A 427 19.84 13.11 -27.07
N PRO A 428 18.99 12.78 -28.06
CA PRO A 428 19.28 13.07 -29.46
C PRO A 428 19.38 14.58 -29.72
N ASN A 429 20.02 14.94 -30.84
CA ASN A 429 20.12 16.33 -31.34
C ASN A 429 20.72 17.33 -30.34
N ASP A 430 21.66 16.88 -29.49
CA ASP A 430 22.34 17.70 -28.47
C ASP A 430 21.38 18.42 -27.49
N VAL A 431 20.17 17.87 -27.31
CA VAL A 431 19.22 18.36 -26.30
C VAL A 431 19.77 18.08 -24.90
N ASP A 432 19.69 19.07 -24.01
CA ASP A 432 20.11 18.90 -22.60
C ASP A 432 19.25 17.81 -21.92
N PRO A 433 19.82 16.74 -21.36
CA PRO A 433 19.09 15.71 -20.63
C PRO A 433 18.58 16.16 -19.25
N ALA A 434 19.10 17.25 -18.69
CA ALA A 434 18.77 17.68 -17.33
C ALA A 434 17.25 17.93 -17.10
N PRO A 435 16.50 18.59 -18.01
CA PRO A 435 15.05 18.70 -17.90
C PRO A 435 14.32 17.36 -17.84
N LEU A 436 14.75 16.35 -18.62
CA LEU A 436 14.13 15.02 -18.55
C LEU A 436 14.39 14.38 -17.19
N VAL A 437 15.64 14.40 -16.72
CA VAL A 437 16.01 13.87 -15.39
C VAL A 437 15.22 14.55 -14.28
N ARG A 438 15.10 15.89 -14.32
CA ARG A 438 14.30 16.67 -13.35
C ARG A 438 12.82 16.32 -13.43
N SER A 439 12.27 16.09 -14.62
CA SER A 439 10.87 15.67 -14.81
C SER A 439 10.61 14.28 -14.20
N VAL A 440 11.53 13.33 -14.40
CA VAL A 440 11.43 11.98 -13.82
C VAL A 440 11.54 12.04 -12.30
N ARG A 441 12.56 12.74 -11.78
CA ARG A 441 12.73 12.95 -10.33
C ARG A 441 11.48 13.56 -9.71
N ALA A 442 10.97 14.65 -10.27
CA ALA A 442 9.79 15.35 -9.79
C ALA A 442 8.57 14.42 -9.66
N MET A 443 8.30 13.60 -10.67
CA MET A 443 7.18 12.66 -10.62
C MET A 443 7.40 11.54 -9.58
N LEU A 444 8.64 11.06 -9.42
CA LEU A 444 8.96 10.07 -8.38
C LEU A 444 8.84 10.65 -6.97
N ASP A 445 9.30 11.88 -6.75
CA ASP A 445 9.17 12.60 -5.49
C ASP A 445 7.67 12.78 -5.14
N TYR A 446 6.89 13.26 -6.11
CA TYR A 446 5.44 13.43 -5.96
C TYR A 446 4.74 12.12 -5.56
N VAL A 447 5.03 11.03 -6.28
CA VAL A 447 4.44 9.71 -6.02
C VAL A 447 4.82 9.19 -4.63
N ASN A 448 6.03 9.49 -4.13
CA ASN A 448 6.42 9.09 -2.79
C ASN A 448 5.68 9.89 -1.72
N TYR A 449 5.60 11.22 -1.86
CA TYR A 449 4.82 12.05 -0.93
C TYR A 449 3.34 11.67 -0.91
N ALA A 450 2.74 11.38 -2.08
CA ALA A 450 1.34 10.99 -2.19
C ALA A 450 1.00 9.67 -1.47
N GLN A 451 2.00 8.86 -1.12
CA GLN A 451 1.86 7.61 -0.39
C GLN A 451 2.11 7.75 1.12
N TYR A 452 2.45 8.94 1.60
CA TYR A 452 2.66 9.13 3.03
C TYR A 452 1.37 8.87 3.81
N PRO A 453 1.41 8.03 4.86
CA PRO A 453 0.26 7.76 5.70
C PRO A 453 -0.14 8.95 6.58
N GLU A 454 0.66 10.01 6.59
CA GLU A 454 0.39 11.28 7.25
C GLU A 454 1.11 12.38 6.48
N VAL A 455 0.40 13.47 6.18
CA VAL A 455 0.94 14.59 5.42
C VAL A 455 0.81 15.87 6.23
N THR A 456 1.86 16.67 6.22
CA THR A 456 1.87 18.01 6.82
C THR A 456 1.66 19.08 5.75
N THR A 457 1.38 20.32 6.15
CA THR A 457 1.44 21.45 5.21
C THR A 457 2.79 21.54 4.49
N GLU A 458 3.91 21.29 5.18
CA GLU A 458 5.24 21.23 4.57
C GLU A 458 5.35 20.11 3.52
N THR A 459 4.76 18.93 3.80
CA THR A 459 4.71 17.83 2.83
C THR A 459 3.89 18.19 1.61
N LEU A 460 2.76 18.87 1.80
CA LEU A 460 1.93 19.35 0.70
C LEU A 460 2.67 20.40 -0.14
N ASP A 461 3.42 21.29 0.51
CA ASP A 461 4.24 22.30 -0.19
C ASP A 461 5.36 21.64 -0.99
N ALA A 462 5.98 20.58 -0.45
CA ALA A 462 6.94 19.75 -1.16
C ALA A 462 6.32 19.01 -2.36
N MET A 463 5.06 18.55 -2.25
CA MET A 463 4.32 17.96 -3.37
C MET A 463 4.09 18.97 -4.49
N ASP A 464 3.63 20.18 -4.15
CA ASP A 464 3.41 21.23 -5.14
C ASP A 464 4.72 21.67 -5.78
N ALA A 465 5.80 21.79 -5.01
CA ALA A 465 7.13 22.09 -5.52
C ALA A 465 7.62 21.00 -6.49
N ALA A 466 7.40 19.73 -6.18
CA ALA A 466 7.72 18.63 -7.10
C ALA A 466 6.90 18.72 -8.39
N LEU A 467 5.60 19.00 -8.31
CA LEU A 467 4.77 19.18 -9.50
C LEU A 467 5.20 20.39 -10.34
N GLN A 468 5.58 21.50 -9.70
CA GLN A 468 6.11 22.68 -10.38
C GLN A 468 7.40 22.36 -11.12
N VAL A 469 8.33 21.62 -10.51
CA VAL A 469 9.56 21.17 -11.19
C VAL A 469 9.22 20.34 -12.43
N PHE A 470 8.21 19.47 -12.37
CA PHE A 470 7.78 18.75 -13.56
C PHE A 470 7.22 19.69 -14.63
N ASP A 471 6.34 20.63 -14.26
CA ASP A 471 5.75 21.58 -15.19
C ASP A 471 6.80 22.46 -15.88
N ASP A 472 7.84 22.89 -15.15
CA ASP A 472 8.95 23.70 -15.67
C ASP A 472 9.84 22.94 -16.65
N ASN A 473 9.85 21.61 -16.60
CA ASN A 473 10.81 20.78 -17.35
C ASN A 473 10.18 19.85 -18.39
N ARG A 474 8.88 19.54 -18.31
CA ARG A 474 8.18 18.60 -19.20
C ARG A 474 8.18 19.04 -20.68
N ALA A 475 8.44 20.31 -20.98
CA ALA A 475 8.57 20.81 -22.35
C ALA A 475 9.63 20.03 -23.16
N VAL A 476 10.61 19.40 -22.49
CA VAL A 476 11.59 18.50 -23.14
C VAL A 476 10.93 17.40 -23.97
N PHE A 477 9.81 16.82 -23.52
CA PHE A 477 9.12 15.78 -24.27
C PHE A 477 8.44 16.33 -25.55
N VAL A 478 8.11 17.61 -25.58
CA VAL A 478 7.63 18.30 -26.80
C VAL A 478 8.80 18.59 -27.73
N THR A 479 9.92 19.08 -27.19
CA THR A 479 11.16 19.30 -27.97
C THR A 479 11.65 18.03 -28.66
N LEU A 480 11.49 16.88 -28.00
CA LEU A 480 11.86 15.57 -28.55
C LEU A 480 10.80 15.00 -29.54
N GLY A 481 9.65 15.66 -29.71
CA GLY A 481 8.57 15.16 -30.58
C GLY A 481 7.76 13.99 -30.02
N ILE A 482 7.94 13.65 -28.74
CA ILE A 482 7.26 12.54 -28.05
C ILE A 482 5.82 12.92 -27.69
N ARG A 483 5.56 14.22 -27.46
CA ARG A 483 4.25 14.75 -27.10
C ARG A 483 3.95 16.07 -27.81
N ASP A 484 2.72 16.22 -28.29
CA ASP A 484 2.20 17.52 -28.75
C ASP A 484 1.65 18.36 -27.59
N ASP A 485 1.09 17.70 -26.57
CA ASP A 485 0.47 18.32 -25.42
C ASP A 485 0.53 17.44 -24.16
N PHE A 486 0.04 17.97 -23.04
CA PHE A 486 -0.12 17.25 -21.77
C PHE A 486 -1.59 17.19 -21.34
N ASN A 487 -2.52 17.16 -22.30
CA ASN A 487 -3.97 17.11 -22.08
C ASN A 487 -4.45 15.71 -21.65
N LEU A 488 -3.85 15.21 -20.57
CA LEU A 488 -4.07 13.88 -20.03
C LEU A 488 -4.87 13.99 -18.74
N PRO A 489 -6.11 13.47 -18.67
CA PRO A 489 -6.95 13.61 -17.48
C PRO A 489 -6.27 13.11 -16.20
N LYS A 490 -5.53 12.00 -16.28
CA LYS A 490 -4.82 11.43 -15.13
C LYS A 490 -3.67 12.33 -14.63
N LEU A 491 -3.00 13.06 -15.53
CA LEU A 491 -1.94 14.01 -15.21
C LEU A 491 -2.51 15.31 -14.64
N HIS A 492 -3.58 15.84 -15.22
CA HIS A 492 -4.28 17.00 -14.67
C HIS A 492 -4.77 16.74 -13.24
N HIS A 493 -5.36 15.57 -13.03
CA HIS A 493 -5.95 15.19 -11.74
C HIS A 493 -4.90 15.12 -10.62
N ILE A 494 -3.59 15.07 -10.91
CA ILE A 494 -2.54 15.17 -9.88
C ILE A 494 -2.77 16.40 -8.97
N ARG A 495 -3.26 17.51 -9.54
CA ARG A 495 -3.54 18.77 -8.83
C ARG A 495 -4.65 18.68 -7.79
N HIS A 496 -5.44 17.61 -7.77
CA HIS A 496 -6.52 17.41 -6.79
C HIS A 496 -6.08 16.63 -5.54
N TYR A 497 -4.82 16.18 -5.46
CA TYR A 497 -4.29 15.51 -4.25
C TYR A 497 -4.24 16.44 -3.04
N ARG A 498 -3.69 17.66 -3.16
CA ARG A 498 -3.67 18.61 -2.03
C ARG A 498 -5.08 18.90 -1.50
N PRO A 499 -6.06 19.33 -2.32
CA PRO A 499 -7.43 19.55 -1.84
C PRO A 499 -8.02 18.32 -1.15
N SER A 500 -7.78 17.13 -1.70
CA SER A 500 -8.28 15.87 -1.13
C SER A 500 -7.61 15.50 0.19
N PHE A 501 -6.30 15.75 0.32
CA PHE A 501 -5.56 15.54 1.58
C PHE A 501 -6.04 16.48 2.67
N GLU A 502 -6.25 17.75 2.34
CA GLU A 502 -6.79 18.73 3.27
C GLU A 502 -8.22 18.41 3.68
N ASP A 503 -9.03 17.82 2.79
CA ASP A 503 -10.44 17.52 3.06
C ASP A 503 -10.66 16.17 3.75
N PHE A 504 -9.94 15.13 3.34
CA PHE A 504 -10.22 13.73 3.70
C PHE A 504 -9.05 12.99 4.36
N GLY A 505 -7.91 13.65 4.58
CA GLY A 505 -6.69 13.01 5.09
C GLY A 505 -5.88 12.33 3.98
N SER A 506 -4.85 11.56 4.36
CA SER A 506 -3.95 10.91 3.41
C SER A 506 -4.65 9.91 2.47
N SER A 507 -4.02 9.61 1.32
CA SER A 507 -4.60 8.80 0.22
C SER A 507 -5.04 7.40 0.62
N ASP A 508 -4.44 6.82 1.66
CA ASP A 508 -4.80 5.50 2.17
C ASP A 508 -6.15 5.46 2.91
N ASN A 509 -6.81 6.60 3.11
CA ASN A 509 -8.22 6.66 3.52
C ASN A 509 -9.20 6.25 2.41
N TYR A 510 -8.80 6.36 1.14
CA TYR A 510 -9.70 6.26 -0.03
C TYR A 510 -9.02 5.62 -1.26
N SER A 511 -8.04 4.73 -1.06
CA SER A 511 -7.30 4.06 -2.14
C SER A 511 -8.05 2.88 -2.76
N THR A 512 -8.01 2.75 -4.10
CA THR A 512 -8.62 1.61 -4.80
C THR A 512 -7.88 0.29 -4.58
N GLU A 513 -6.63 0.31 -4.07
CA GLU A 513 -5.89 -0.92 -3.73
C GLU A 513 -6.66 -1.81 -2.74
N GLN A 514 -7.43 -1.17 -1.85
CA GLN A 514 -8.30 -1.87 -0.92
C GLN A 514 -9.39 -2.64 -1.69
N THR A 515 -10.10 -1.96 -2.60
CA THR A 515 -11.16 -2.54 -3.42
C THR A 515 -10.65 -3.69 -4.29
N GLU A 516 -9.46 -3.56 -4.90
CA GLU A 516 -8.82 -4.66 -5.64
C GLU A 516 -8.56 -5.89 -4.77
N ARG A 517 -8.12 -5.68 -3.52
CA ARG A 517 -7.93 -6.79 -2.57
C ARG A 517 -9.26 -7.44 -2.19
N LEU A 518 -10.31 -6.64 -2.01
CA LEU A 518 -11.67 -7.12 -1.73
C LEU A 518 -12.24 -7.96 -2.88
N HIS A 519 -11.88 -7.64 -4.14
CA HIS A 519 -12.29 -8.43 -5.30
C HIS A 519 -11.83 -9.90 -5.23
N ILE A 520 -10.71 -10.17 -4.57
CA ILE A 520 -10.23 -11.56 -4.42
C ILE A 520 -11.26 -12.37 -3.65
N ASP A 521 -11.78 -11.85 -2.54
CA ASP A 521 -12.63 -12.60 -1.63
C ASP A 521 -14.10 -12.51 -2.06
N PHE A 522 -14.58 -11.28 -2.26
CA PHE A 522 -15.98 -10.98 -2.53
C PHE A 522 -16.40 -11.17 -3.98
N THR A 523 -15.51 -11.31 -4.96
CA THR A 523 -15.94 -11.58 -6.34
C THR A 523 -15.31 -12.84 -6.91
N LYS A 524 -13.98 -12.92 -6.95
CA LYS A 524 -13.25 -14.01 -7.61
C LYS A 524 -13.38 -15.33 -6.85
N THR A 525 -13.17 -15.33 -5.53
CA THR A 525 -13.31 -16.54 -4.70
C THR A 525 -14.76 -16.95 -4.55
N ALA A 526 -15.67 -16.00 -4.27
CA ALA A 526 -17.10 -16.26 -4.26
C ALA A 526 -17.57 -16.90 -5.58
N TRP A 527 -17.19 -16.32 -6.73
CA TRP A 527 -17.46 -16.90 -8.04
C TRP A 527 -16.90 -18.31 -8.16
N ARG A 528 -15.62 -18.55 -7.85
CA ARG A 528 -14.98 -19.88 -7.94
C ARG A 528 -15.73 -20.96 -7.17
N LYS A 529 -16.35 -20.62 -6.04
CA LYS A 529 -17.13 -21.54 -5.20
C LYS A 529 -18.54 -21.85 -5.74
N THR A 530 -19.02 -21.17 -6.78
CA THR A 530 -20.34 -21.44 -7.38
C THR A 530 -20.30 -22.52 -8.47
N ASN A 531 -21.46 -23.13 -8.71
CA ASN A 531 -21.67 -24.06 -9.84
C ASN A 531 -21.87 -23.34 -11.20
N LYS A 532 -21.73 -22.01 -11.24
CA LYS A 532 -21.88 -21.12 -12.42
C LYS A 532 -23.31 -20.97 -12.99
N LYS A 533 -24.32 -21.61 -12.41
CA LYS A 533 -25.75 -21.38 -12.67
C LYS A 533 -26.30 -20.43 -11.61
N ASP A 534 -27.07 -19.40 -11.97
CA ASP A 534 -27.61 -18.40 -11.03
C ASP A 534 -26.55 -17.89 -10.03
N ALA A 535 -25.36 -17.63 -10.57
CA ALA A 535 -24.15 -17.52 -9.77
C ALA A 535 -24.17 -16.37 -8.76
N TYR A 536 -24.87 -15.27 -9.05
CA TYR A 536 -24.97 -14.14 -8.13
C TYR A 536 -25.70 -14.50 -6.84
N TYR A 537 -26.79 -15.27 -6.92
CA TYR A 537 -27.49 -15.77 -5.72
C TYR A 537 -26.59 -16.68 -4.87
N GLN A 538 -25.78 -17.53 -5.51
CA GLN A 538 -24.82 -18.36 -4.80
C GLN A 538 -23.69 -17.53 -4.19
N MET A 539 -23.18 -16.52 -4.91
CA MET A 539 -22.14 -15.63 -4.42
C MET A 539 -22.58 -14.87 -3.17
N THR A 540 -23.78 -14.28 -3.19
CA THR A 540 -24.32 -13.56 -2.02
C THR A 540 -24.50 -14.48 -0.82
N SER A 541 -25.06 -15.67 -1.02
CA SER A 541 -25.22 -16.68 0.04
C SER A 541 -23.88 -17.13 0.64
N ILE A 542 -22.84 -17.34 -0.20
CA ILE A 542 -21.50 -17.71 0.27
C ILE A 542 -20.88 -16.59 1.10
N ILE A 543 -21.07 -15.34 0.69
CA ILE A 543 -20.54 -14.16 1.37
C ILE A 543 -21.22 -13.99 2.73
N GLU A 544 -22.55 -14.05 2.79
CA GLU A 544 -23.32 -13.94 4.04
C GLU A 544 -22.87 -14.97 5.08
N ARG A 545 -22.75 -16.24 4.68
CA ARG A 545 -22.29 -17.31 5.57
C ARG A 545 -20.87 -17.09 6.04
N THR A 546 -19.99 -16.66 5.13
CA THR A 546 -18.59 -16.37 5.47
C THR A 546 -18.50 -15.20 6.45
N GLU A 547 -19.31 -14.16 6.27
CA GLU A 547 -19.38 -13.01 7.19
C GLU A 547 -19.95 -13.42 8.55
N ALA A 548 -21.01 -14.23 8.59
CA ALA A 548 -21.60 -14.73 9.84
C ALA A 548 -20.60 -15.55 10.67
N LEU A 549 -19.80 -16.40 10.00
CA LEU A 549 -18.72 -17.14 10.65
C LEU A 549 -17.66 -16.22 11.26
N HIS A 550 -17.25 -15.16 10.56
CA HIS A 550 -16.28 -14.21 11.11
C HIS A 550 -16.86 -13.42 12.30
N VAL A 551 -18.12 -12.96 12.20
CA VAL A 551 -18.80 -12.29 13.33
C VAL A 551 -18.88 -13.22 14.54
N HIS A 552 -19.20 -14.49 14.33
CA HIS A 552 -19.19 -15.49 15.41
C HIS A 552 -17.79 -15.74 15.97
N GLN A 553 -16.75 -15.80 15.12
CA GLN A 553 -15.36 -15.92 15.57
C GLN A 553 -14.95 -14.76 16.48
N ASN A 554 -15.39 -13.54 16.16
CA ASN A 554 -15.15 -12.35 16.99
C ASN A 554 -15.89 -12.42 18.32
N TYR A 555 -17.15 -12.87 18.31
CA TYR A 555 -17.92 -13.15 19.53
C TYR A 555 -17.21 -14.17 20.43
N VAL A 556 -16.73 -15.29 19.87
CA VAL A 556 -15.96 -16.31 20.62
C VAL A 556 -14.69 -15.71 21.21
N ASN A 557 -13.94 -14.94 20.43
CA ASN A 557 -12.72 -14.28 20.89
C ASN A 557 -13.02 -13.31 22.05
N TRP A 558 -14.13 -12.58 21.97
CA TRP A 558 -14.60 -11.69 23.04
C TRP A 558 -14.99 -12.47 24.30
N ARG A 559 -15.72 -13.59 24.18
CA ARG A 559 -16.05 -14.48 25.32
C ARG A 559 -14.78 -14.98 26.03
N MET A 560 -13.81 -15.47 25.26
CA MET A 560 -12.53 -15.97 25.78
C MET A 560 -11.75 -14.89 26.54
N ARG A 561 -11.74 -13.65 26.04
CA ARG A 561 -11.06 -12.53 26.71
C ARG A 561 -11.79 -12.10 28.00
N SER A 562 -13.12 -12.03 27.93
CA SER A 562 -13.97 -11.62 29.07
C SER A 562 -13.93 -12.62 30.22
N GLU A 563 -13.77 -13.92 29.92
CA GLU A 563 -13.61 -14.98 30.93
C GLU A 563 -12.19 -15.05 31.51
N ALA A 564 -11.16 -14.64 30.76
CA ALA A 564 -9.77 -14.64 31.22
C ALA A 564 -9.40 -13.45 32.12
N HIS A 565 -9.96 -12.25 31.88
CA HIS A 565 -9.67 -11.03 32.64
C HIS A 565 -10.88 -10.06 32.70
N PRO A 566 -11.70 -10.11 33.77
CA PRO A 566 -12.88 -9.24 33.88
C PRO A 566 -12.57 -7.74 34.05
N ASP A 567 -11.40 -7.39 34.60
CA ASP A 567 -11.01 -6.00 34.93
C ASP A 567 -9.69 -5.55 34.27
N ALA A 568 -9.14 -6.29 33.31
CA ALA A 568 -7.93 -5.83 32.64
C ALA A 568 -8.28 -4.66 31.71
N PRO A 569 -7.74 -3.44 31.91
CA PRO A 569 -7.78 -2.44 30.86
C PRO A 569 -7.19 -3.08 29.61
N ALA A 570 -7.85 -2.89 28.47
CA ALA A 570 -7.22 -3.17 27.19
C ALA A 570 -5.93 -2.35 27.19
N SER A 571 -4.80 -3.04 27.31
CA SER A 571 -3.49 -2.42 27.38
C SER A 571 -3.34 -1.57 26.13
N ILE A 572 -3.37 -0.26 26.34
CA ILE A 572 -2.85 0.71 25.39
C ILE A 572 -1.34 0.51 25.39
N LEU A 573 -0.78 0.26 24.22
CA LEU A 573 0.56 0.64 23.76
C LEU A 573 1.60 0.95 24.83
N PRO A 574 2.78 0.28 24.80
CA PRO A 574 3.98 0.90 25.33
C PRO A 574 4.23 2.23 24.59
N ALA A 575 4.38 3.29 25.37
CA ALA A 575 4.98 4.54 24.96
C ALA A 575 6.46 4.35 24.57
N ASP A 576 6.91 5.24 23.69
CA ASP A 576 8.29 5.58 23.37
C ASP A 576 9.24 4.45 22.92
N SER A 577 9.44 4.36 21.60
CA SER A 577 10.77 4.04 21.05
C SER A 577 10.93 4.47 19.59
N ILE A 578 11.52 5.64 19.41
CA ILE A 578 12.44 6.07 18.34
C ILE A 578 12.60 5.09 17.16
N LEU A 579 12.38 5.60 15.94
CA LEU A 579 12.70 5.19 14.54
C LEU A 579 13.91 4.24 14.23
N HIS A 580 14.38 3.42 15.17
CA HIS A 580 15.51 2.53 14.99
C HIS A 580 15.05 1.16 14.49
N MET A 581 15.52 0.77 13.31
CA MET A 581 15.45 -0.62 12.88
C MET A 581 16.30 -1.48 13.82
N HIS A 582 15.68 -2.48 14.42
CA HIS A 582 16.37 -3.45 15.25
C HIS A 582 17.06 -4.49 14.37
N VAL A 583 18.33 -4.77 14.65
CA VAL A 583 19.07 -5.84 13.98
C VAL A 583 18.71 -7.18 14.60
N GLN A 584 18.21 -8.10 13.78
CA GLN A 584 17.90 -9.47 14.18
C GLN A 584 18.78 -10.45 13.41
N MET A 585 19.63 -11.17 14.14
CA MET A 585 20.48 -12.21 13.59
C MET A 585 19.86 -13.60 13.77
N THR A 586 20.18 -14.53 12.87
CA THR A 586 19.83 -15.93 13.06
C THR A 586 20.66 -16.52 14.21
N ARG A 587 20.05 -17.37 15.04
CA ARG A 587 20.74 -17.97 16.20
C ARG A 587 21.94 -18.83 15.80
N SER A 588 21.84 -19.51 14.65
CA SER A 588 22.91 -20.38 14.13
C SER A 588 23.58 -19.74 12.91
N PRO A 589 24.89 -19.94 12.72
CA PRO A 589 25.60 -19.49 11.53
C PRO A 589 25.13 -20.25 10.30
N SER A 590 25.25 -19.61 9.13
CA SER A 590 24.97 -20.25 7.84
C SER A 590 26.06 -21.26 7.47
N ILE A 591 27.32 -20.95 7.82
CA ILE A 591 28.46 -21.87 7.76
C ILE A 591 29.22 -21.74 9.08
N SER A 592 29.46 -22.85 9.77
CA SER A 592 30.09 -22.87 11.10
C SER A 592 31.60 -22.64 11.08
N SER A 593 32.27 -22.91 9.96
CA SER A 593 33.73 -22.84 9.83
C SER A 593 34.14 -22.37 8.44
N VAL A 594 34.68 -21.16 8.34
CA VAL A 594 35.23 -20.55 7.13
C VAL A 594 36.67 -20.15 7.41
N LYS A 595 37.63 -20.63 6.61
CA LYS A 595 39.05 -20.30 6.77
C LYS A 595 39.35 -18.91 6.23
N PHE A 596 40.46 -18.31 6.66
CA PHE A 596 40.85 -16.97 6.18
C PHE A 596 41.14 -16.98 4.67
N ASP A 597 41.74 -18.04 4.14
CA ASP A 597 41.92 -18.22 2.68
C ASP A 597 40.56 -18.21 1.95
N ASP A 598 39.55 -18.89 2.49
CA ASP A 598 38.19 -18.89 1.91
C ASP A 598 37.53 -17.50 2.01
N LEU A 599 37.81 -16.72 3.08
CA LEU A 599 37.34 -15.35 3.21
C LEU A 599 37.97 -14.45 2.13
N HIS A 600 39.25 -14.64 1.84
CA HIS A 600 39.96 -13.97 0.77
C HIS A 600 39.36 -14.35 -0.60
N GLU A 601 39.36 -15.65 -0.95
CA GLU A 601 39.01 -16.12 -2.30
C GLU A 601 37.51 -16.04 -2.60
N LEU A 602 36.65 -16.46 -1.67
CA LEU A 602 35.21 -16.62 -1.93
C LEU A 602 34.40 -15.38 -1.56
N TYR A 603 34.82 -14.70 -0.49
CA TYR A 603 34.14 -13.50 0.01
C TYR A 603 34.83 -12.21 -0.44
N GLY A 604 36.05 -12.25 -1.01
CA GLY A 604 36.83 -11.06 -1.37
C GLY A 604 37.19 -10.18 -0.17
N ALA A 605 37.29 -10.77 1.03
CA ALA A 605 37.75 -10.07 2.23
C ALA A 605 39.28 -10.12 2.30
N GLU A 606 39.94 -9.42 1.38
CA GLU A 606 41.38 -9.53 1.15
C GLU A 606 42.22 -9.13 2.37
N ASP A 607 41.83 -8.04 3.05
CA ASP A 607 42.55 -7.48 4.19
C ASP A 607 41.88 -7.88 5.54
N PHE A 608 41.28 -9.08 5.61
CA PHE A 608 40.52 -9.52 6.79
C PHE A 608 41.36 -9.54 8.08
N SER A 609 42.59 -10.03 8.00
CA SER A 609 43.51 -10.09 9.15
C SER A 609 43.84 -8.70 9.68
N ASP A 610 44.22 -7.78 8.79
CA ASP A 610 44.63 -6.42 9.14
C ASP A 610 43.45 -5.61 9.68
N ALA A 611 42.26 -5.78 9.07
CA ALA A 611 41.04 -5.18 9.57
C ALA A 611 40.67 -5.69 10.98
N LEU A 612 40.95 -6.96 11.29
CA LEU A 612 40.66 -7.56 12.60
C LEU A 612 41.66 -7.08 13.66
N ALA A 613 42.94 -6.99 13.29
CA ALA A 613 43.98 -6.39 14.11
C ALA A 613 43.60 -4.96 14.49
N TYR A 614 43.30 -4.11 13.49
CA TYR A 614 42.90 -2.73 13.69
C TYR A 614 41.63 -2.59 14.53
N PHE A 615 40.60 -3.43 14.27
CA PHE A 615 39.38 -3.46 15.08
C PHE A 615 39.70 -3.79 16.54
N SER A 616 40.56 -4.77 16.81
CA SER A 616 40.93 -5.16 18.18
C SER A 616 41.60 -4.03 18.96
N VAL A 617 42.46 -3.24 18.29
CA VAL A 617 43.14 -2.08 18.88
C VAL A 617 42.12 -0.98 19.16
N LYS A 618 41.31 -0.61 18.17
CA LYS A 618 40.29 0.44 18.32
C LYS A 618 39.22 0.12 19.35
N TRP A 619 38.82 -1.14 19.45
CA TRP A 619 37.82 -1.57 20.42
C TRP A 619 38.35 -1.47 21.85
N ARG A 620 39.62 -1.85 22.08
CA ARG A 620 40.27 -1.75 23.40
C ARG A 620 40.64 -0.31 23.76
N LYS A 621 41.02 0.51 22.78
CA LYS A 621 41.50 1.88 22.97
C LYS A 621 40.77 2.87 22.03
N PRO A 622 39.47 3.13 22.23
CA PRO A 622 38.66 3.95 21.34
C PRO A 622 39.14 5.40 21.20
N GLN A 623 39.87 5.92 22.19
CA GLN A 623 40.44 7.25 22.22
C GLN A 623 41.66 7.45 21.30
N LEU A 624 42.29 6.37 20.81
CA LEU A 624 43.45 6.51 19.92
C LEU A 624 43.06 7.23 18.63
N ARG A 625 43.99 8.02 18.08
CA ARG A 625 43.85 8.57 16.72
C ARG A 625 44.00 7.47 15.68
N HIS A 626 43.50 7.69 14.46
CA HIS A 626 43.49 6.68 13.40
C HIS A 626 44.90 6.18 13.07
N GLY A 627 45.86 7.08 12.79
CA GLY A 627 47.23 6.71 12.45
C GLY A 627 47.97 5.92 13.54
N THR A 628 47.83 6.32 14.81
CA THR A 628 48.44 5.59 15.94
C THR A 628 47.84 4.20 16.11
N ALA A 629 46.53 4.05 15.88
CA ALA A 629 45.89 2.74 15.97
C ALA A 629 46.26 1.80 14.82
N LEU A 630 46.59 2.33 13.63
CA LEU A 630 47.15 1.55 12.54
C LEU A 630 48.55 1.04 12.90
N GLN A 631 49.43 1.92 13.40
CA GLN A 631 50.77 1.53 13.85
C GLN A 631 50.73 0.46 14.94
N GLU A 632 49.85 0.62 15.94
CA GLU A 632 49.68 -0.42 16.97
C GLU A 632 49.07 -1.72 16.44
N ALA A 633 48.32 -1.67 15.33
CA ALA A 633 47.72 -2.86 14.73
C ALA A 633 48.73 -3.72 13.97
N ASP A 634 49.78 -3.10 13.41
CA ASP A 634 50.86 -3.81 12.71
C ASP A 634 51.60 -4.80 13.64
N ASP A 635 51.63 -4.51 14.94
CA ASP A 635 52.23 -5.37 15.98
C ASP A 635 51.28 -6.46 16.51
N VAL A 636 50.02 -6.51 16.06
CA VAL A 636 49.02 -7.49 16.55
C VAL A 636 49.09 -8.78 15.74
N LEU A 637 49.51 -9.87 16.40
CA LEU A 637 49.43 -11.22 15.86
C LEU A 637 47.98 -11.75 15.91
N VAL A 638 47.32 -11.79 14.74
CA VAL A 638 45.95 -12.32 14.61
C VAL A 638 45.96 -13.85 14.47
N PRO A 639 45.33 -14.59 15.40
CA PRO A 639 45.21 -16.04 15.27
C PRO A 639 44.33 -16.43 14.07
N GLN A 640 44.86 -17.27 13.17
CA GLN A 640 44.21 -17.73 11.93
C GLN A 640 43.18 -18.86 12.19
N HIS A 641 42.34 -18.70 13.21
CA HIS A 641 41.28 -19.66 13.52
C HIS A 641 40.05 -19.44 12.60
N PRO A 642 39.42 -20.51 12.07
CA PRO A 642 38.22 -20.37 11.24
C PRO A 642 37.09 -19.63 11.96
N VAL A 643 36.35 -18.82 11.23
CA VAL A 643 35.21 -18.05 11.75
C VAL A 643 33.88 -18.68 11.34
N SER A 644 32.84 -18.47 12.14
CA SER A 644 31.48 -18.83 11.73
C SER A 644 30.84 -17.68 10.95
N ALA A 645 30.32 -17.95 9.74
CA ALA A 645 29.76 -16.94 8.84
C ALA A 645 28.22 -16.98 8.77
N PHE A 646 27.62 -15.81 8.65
CA PHE A 646 26.18 -15.57 8.53
C PHE A 646 25.89 -14.93 7.18
N TRP A 647 24.90 -15.43 6.45
CA TRP A 647 24.61 -14.94 5.10
C TRP A 647 23.58 -13.81 5.02
N LYS A 648 22.98 -13.43 6.15
CA LYS A 648 21.91 -12.44 6.21
C LYS A 648 21.99 -11.63 7.50
N VAL A 649 21.85 -10.31 7.37
CA VAL A 649 21.51 -9.41 8.48
C VAL A 649 20.10 -8.94 8.24
N LYS A 650 19.18 -9.22 9.17
CA LYS A 650 17.79 -8.76 9.06
C LYS A 650 17.60 -7.52 9.91
N PHE A 651 16.90 -6.56 9.36
CA PHE A 651 16.44 -5.37 10.04
C PHE A 651 14.93 -5.48 10.16
N TRP A 652 14.41 -5.12 11.33
CA TRP A 652 12.97 -5.05 11.55
C TRP A 652 12.63 -3.76 12.27
N ASN A 653 11.54 -3.13 11.86
CA ASN A 653 10.91 -2.04 12.60
C ASN A 653 9.42 -2.34 12.72
N HIS A 654 8.89 -2.26 13.94
CA HIS A 654 7.44 -2.24 14.18
C HIS A 654 6.96 -0.84 13.81
N ASP A 655 6.17 -0.71 12.75
CA ASP A 655 5.60 0.52 12.19
C ASP A 655 6.35 1.83 12.51
N ALA A 656 6.96 2.51 11.52
CA ALA A 656 7.66 3.77 11.78
C ALA A 656 6.77 4.93 12.25
N LEU A 657 5.44 4.76 12.30
CA LEU A 657 4.49 5.66 12.96
C LEU A 657 3.98 5.16 14.32
N MET A 658 4.56 4.08 14.86
CA MET A 658 4.22 3.51 16.17
C MET A 658 2.75 3.14 16.34
N ARG A 659 2.04 2.78 15.26
CA ARG A 659 0.69 2.21 15.40
C ARG A 659 0.88 0.74 15.78
N GLU A 660 0.11 0.24 16.77
CA GLU A 660 0.11 -1.18 17.25
C GLU A 660 0.01 -2.22 16.12
N ASP A 661 -0.41 -1.76 14.95
CA ASP A 661 -1.08 -2.50 13.92
C ASP A 661 -0.45 -2.32 12.53
N GLY A 662 0.68 -1.61 12.40
CA GLY A 662 1.36 -1.39 11.12
C GLY A 662 2.11 -2.62 10.60
N GLU A 663 2.36 -2.67 9.28
CA GLU A 663 3.11 -3.76 8.66
C GLU A 663 4.60 -3.68 9.09
N ASP A 664 5.15 -4.77 9.63
CA ASP A 664 6.59 -4.87 9.93
C ASP A 664 7.41 -4.47 8.70
N THR A 665 8.20 -3.40 8.79
CA THR A 665 9.19 -3.14 7.75
C THR A 665 10.33 -4.12 7.94
N ARG A 666 10.45 -5.06 7.00
CA ARG A 666 11.54 -6.03 6.96
C ARG A 666 12.53 -5.63 5.88
N ASP A 667 13.79 -5.56 6.26
CA ASP A 667 14.89 -5.33 5.34
C ASP A 667 15.98 -6.37 5.61
N THR A 668 16.79 -6.69 4.60
CA THR A 668 17.83 -7.72 4.72
C THR A 668 19.03 -7.43 3.85
N VAL A 669 20.21 -7.31 4.48
CA VAL A 669 21.49 -7.33 3.79
C VAL A 669 21.89 -8.79 3.55
N HIS A 670 22.10 -9.17 2.28
CA HIS A 670 22.59 -10.49 1.90
C HIS A 670 24.10 -10.48 1.71
N VAL A 671 24.77 -11.51 2.25
CA VAL A 671 26.24 -11.60 2.29
C VAL A 671 26.63 -13.05 2.03
N ARG A 672 26.63 -13.47 0.76
CA ARG A 672 26.90 -14.86 0.39
C ARG A 672 27.81 -14.98 -0.84
N PRO A 673 28.76 -15.92 -0.84
CA PRO A 673 29.57 -16.21 -2.00
C PRO A 673 28.75 -16.94 -3.09
N ALA A 674 29.35 -17.09 -4.26
CA ALA A 674 28.78 -17.89 -5.33
C ALA A 674 28.67 -19.36 -4.90
N LYS A 675 27.63 -20.05 -5.36
CA LYS A 675 27.43 -21.48 -5.07
C LYS A 675 26.71 -22.20 -6.19
N ARG A 676 26.68 -23.53 -6.15
CA ARG A 676 25.82 -24.33 -7.03
C ARG A 676 24.51 -24.69 -6.34
N ASP A 677 23.41 -24.67 -7.08
CA ASP A 677 22.12 -25.17 -6.58
C ASP A 677 22.04 -26.71 -6.66
N SER A 678 20.94 -27.29 -6.18
CA SER A 678 20.72 -28.74 -6.21
C SER A 678 20.67 -29.33 -7.62
N ARG A 679 20.57 -28.49 -8.66
CA ARG A 679 20.58 -28.87 -10.08
C ARG A 679 21.92 -28.54 -10.75
N GLY A 680 22.94 -28.18 -9.97
CA GLY A 680 24.28 -27.85 -10.45
C GLY A 680 24.41 -26.47 -11.13
N ARG A 681 23.35 -25.65 -11.14
CA ARG A 681 23.38 -24.31 -11.74
C ARG A 681 24.17 -23.36 -10.85
N GLN A 682 24.99 -22.52 -11.46
CA GLN A 682 25.75 -21.50 -10.75
C GLN A 682 24.81 -20.37 -10.29
N ILE A 683 24.75 -20.16 -8.99
CA ILE A 683 24.12 -19.00 -8.35
C ILE A 683 25.24 -18.00 -8.08
N PRO A 684 25.21 -16.80 -8.68
CA PRO A 684 26.19 -15.75 -8.40
C PRO A 684 26.24 -15.39 -6.91
N GLY A 685 27.41 -14.88 -6.49
CA GLY A 685 27.58 -14.26 -5.18
C GLY A 685 26.66 -13.05 -5.03
N ARG A 686 26.35 -12.68 -3.79
CA ARG A 686 25.55 -11.52 -3.47
C ARG A 686 26.08 -10.87 -2.20
N PHE A 687 26.61 -9.66 -2.36
CA PHE A 687 27.20 -8.84 -1.30
C PHE A 687 26.52 -7.47 -1.35
N ASP A 688 25.43 -7.35 -0.58
CA ASP A 688 24.59 -6.16 -0.56
C ASP A 688 25.31 -4.99 0.14
N THR A 689 24.88 -3.77 -0.17
CA THR A 689 25.33 -2.53 0.47
C THR A 689 24.45 -2.15 1.66
N ALA A 690 25.07 -1.58 2.69
CA ALA A 690 24.42 -1.16 3.92
C ALA A 690 24.81 0.27 4.30
N LEU A 691 23.89 0.96 4.98
CA LEU A 691 24.18 2.23 5.63
C LEU A 691 24.78 1.95 7.01
N VAL A 692 25.97 2.50 7.28
CA VAL A 692 26.72 2.29 8.52
C VAL A 692 26.85 3.60 9.27
N LYS A 693 26.58 3.58 10.58
CA LYS A 693 26.77 4.73 11.46
C LYS A 693 28.25 4.94 11.76
N VAL A 694 28.78 6.08 11.35
CA VAL A 694 30.20 6.47 11.55
C VAL A 694 30.38 7.84 12.21
N GLY A 695 29.33 8.67 12.27
CA GLY A 695 29.39 10.03 12.81
C GLY A 695 29.60 10.10 14.32
N ARG A 696 30.14 11.24 14.79
CA ARG A 696 30.31 11.55 16.22
C ARG A 696 28.98 11.96 16.85
N THR A 697 28.88 11.86 18.17
CA THR A 697 27.75 12.42 18.94
C THR A 697 27.59 13.92 18.63
N GLY A 698 26.45 14.31 18.05
CA GLY A 698 26.11 15.69 17.68
C GLY A 698 25.94 15.97 16.18
N GLU A 699 26.25 15.01 15.28
CA GLU A 699 25.98 15.14 13.84
C GLU A 699 24.55 14.68 13.48
N TYR A 700 23.85 15.47 12.66
CA TYR A 700 22.47 15.24 12.22
C TYR A 700 22.39 15.00 10.71
N GLY A 701 21.30 14.36 10.25
CA GLY A 701 21.07 14.09 8.82
C GLY A 701 21.92 12.95 8.25
N ILE A 702 22.01 12.88 6.92
CA ILE A 702 22.68 11.77 6.20
C ILE A 702 24.19 11.70 6.42
N VAL A 703 24.82 12.83 6.79
CA VAL A 703 26.28 12.96 6.96
C VAL A 703 26.86 12.14 8.11
N ARG A 704 26.03 11.72 9.09
CA ARG A 704 26.45 10.83 10.18
C ARG A 704 26.64 9.37 9.74
N PHE A 705 26.27 9.06 8.50
CA PHE A 705 26.32 7.73 7.94
C PHE A 705 27.31 7.64 6.78
N ARG A 706 27.72 6.42 6.46
CA ARG A 706 28.52 6.08 5.30
C ARG A 706 28.06 4.76 4.73
N VAL A 707 28.08 4.63 3.41
CA VAL A 707 27.73 3.37 2.74
C VAL A 707 28.93 2.43 2.77
N ALA A 708 28.66 1.15 3.01
CA ALA A 708 29.65 0.09 2.87
C ALA A 708 29.04 -1.13 2.17
N GLN A 709 29.82 -1.82 1.35
CA GLN A 709 29.46 -3.15 0.86
C GLN A 709 29.84 -4.18 1.91
N VAL A 710 28.89 -5.02 2.32
CA VAL A 710 29.14 -6.04 3.34
C VAL A 710 29.65 -7.30 2.67
N ARG A 711 30.92 -7.66 2.92
CA ARG A 711 31.54 -8.85 2.32
C ARG A 711 31.39 -10.08 3.21
N VAL A 712 31.50 -9.94 4.52
CA VAL A 712 31.40 -11.06 5.48
C VAL A 712 30.66 -10.61 6.73
N VAL A 713 29.75 -11.44 7.24
CA VAL A 713 29.21 -11.29 8.60
C VAL A 713 29.59 -12.54 9.38
N PHE A 714 30.22 -12.37 10.54
CA PHE A 714 30.86 -13.48 11.24
C PHE A 714 30.86 -13.32 12.75
N SER A 715 31.10 -14.45 13.44
CA SER A 715 31.42 -14.48 14.87
C SER A 715 32.80 -15.10 15.09
N LEU A 716 33.55 -14.55 16.04
CA LEU A 716 34.86 -15.05 16.41
C LEU A 716 34.77 -16.25 17.37
N PRO A 717 35.62 -17.29 17.20
CA PRO A 717 35.76 -18.34 18.20
C PRO A 717 36.24 -17.78 19.54
N LYS A 718 35.83 -18.42 20.65
CA LYS A 718 36.24 -18.02 22.01
C LYS A 718 37.77 -17.88 22.15
N LYS A 719 38.53 -18.83 21.60
CA LYS A 719 40.00 -18.78 21.61
C LYS A 719 40.58 -17.52 20.95
N THR A 720 39.99 -17.06 19.85
CA THR A 720 40.42 -15.83 19.17
C THR A 720 40.06 -14.59 20.00
N ILE A 721 38.89 -14.62 20.65
CA ILE A 721 38.48 -13.54 21.57
C ILE A 721 39.44 -13.45 22.75
N ASP A 722 39.73 -14.58 23.41
CA ASP A 722 40.63 -14.64 24.55
C ASP A 722 42.05 -14.15 24.19
N ALA A 723 42.51 -14.41 22.96
CA ALA A 723 43.83 -13.97 22.47
C ALA A 723 43.90 -12.48 22.08
N LEU A 724 42.88 -11.95 21.39
CA LEU A 724 42.88 -10.56 20.91
C LEU A 724 42.35 -9.56 21.94
N PHE A 725 41.57 -10.03 22.92
CA PHE A 725 40.89 -9.21 23.92
C PHE A 725 41.11 -9.73 25.36
N PRO A 726 42.36 -9.99 25.81
CA PRO A 726 42.62 -10.65 27.09
C PRO A 726 42.15 -9.85 28.31
N ASP A 727 42.31 -8.52 28.29
CA ASP A 727 42.04 -7.61 29.43
C ASP A 727 41.10 -6.44 29.06
N GLY A 728 40.36 -6.55 27.96
CA GLY A 728 39.55 -5.46 27.38
C GLY A 728 38.04 -5.72 27.38
N PRO A 729 37.22 -4.73 26.98
CA PRO A 729 35.79 -4.95 26.78
C PRO A 729 35.57 -6.03 25.71
N VAL A 730 34.75 -7.03 26.04
CA VAL A 730 34.42 -8.13 25.12
C VAL A 730 33.81 -7.55 23.85
N PRO A 731 34.28 -7.95 22.65
CA PRO A 731 33.71 -7.46 21.40
C PRO A 731 32.27 -7.97 21.21
N PRO A 732 31.46 -7.30 20.37
CA PRO A 732 30.13 -7.79 20.02
C PRO A 732 30.21 -9.19 19.41
N GLN A 733 29.21 -10.02 19.71
CA GLN A 733 29.19 -11.42 19.29
C GLN A 733 29.26 -11.60 17.76
N ILE A 734 28.68 -10.65 17.02
CA ILE A 734 28.60 -10.70 15.56
C ILE A 734 29.17 -9.39 14.99
N LEU A 735 30.13 -9.57 14.09
CA LEU A 735 30.89 -8.52 13.41
C LEU A 735 30.65 -8.60 11.90
N ALA A 736 30.91 -7.51 11.20
CA ALA A 736 30.83 -7.44 9.75
C ALA A 736 32.14 -6.89 9.19
N TYR A 737 32.73 -7.59 8.21
CA TYR A 737 33.78 -7.05 7.35
C TYR A 737 33.11 -6.30 6.19
N VAL A 738 33.46 -5.02 6.06
CA VAL A 738 32.84 -4.11 5.10
C VAL A 738 33.89 -3.37 4.27
N GLU A 739 33.57 -3.12 3.02
CA GLU A 739 34.34 -2.26 2.11
C GLU A 739 33.63 -0.91 1.97
N TRP A 740 34.38 0.17 2.15
CA TRP A 740 33.79 1.51 2.24
C TRP A 740 33.61 2.20 0.90
N PHE A 741 32.51 2.96 0.78
CA PHE A 741 32.36 4.03 -0.21
C PHE A 741 32.78 5.37 0.40
N THR A 742 32.98 6.42 -0.40
CA THR A 742 33.34 7.76 0.10
C THR A 742 32.25 8.30 1.04
N PRO A 743 32.59 9.16 2.01
CA PRO A 743 31.60 9.92 2.77
C PRO A 743 30.68 10.72 1.84
N PHE A 744 29.46 11.01 2.29
CA PHE A 744 28.53 11.84 1.53
C PHE A 744 29.06 13.28 1.40
N ALA A 745 28.99 13.83 0.19
CA ALA A 745 29.21 15.26 -0.02
C ALA A 745 28.12 16.07 0.71
N ARG A 746 28.44 17.32 1.09
CA ARG A 746 27.51 18.22 1.78
C ARG A 746 26.23 18.49 0.98
N SER A 747 26.32 18.50 -0.35
CA SER A 747 25.20 18.72 -1.26
C SER A 747 24.98 17.52 -2.17
N ALA A 748 23.72 17.21 -2.46
CA ALA A 748 23.35 16.27 -3.50
C ALA A 748 23.57 16.88 -4.90
N GLU A 749 23.54 16.04 -5.94
CA GLU A 749 23.60 16.49 -7.32
C GLU A 749 22.37 17.35 -7.69
N ARG A 750 22.58 18.39 -8.50
CA ARG A 750 21.56 19.40 -8.82
C ARG A 750 20.29 18.81 -9.44
N ASP A 751 20.42 17.98 -10.46
CA ASP A 751 19.26 17.55 -11.26
C ASP A 751 18.58 16.30 -10.69
N SER A 752 19.36 15.37 -10.13
CA SER A 752 18.86 14.12 -9.55
C SER A 752 18.50 14.24 -8.07
N SER A 753 19.05 15.23 -7.35
CA SER A 753 18.98 15.34 -5.88
C SER A 753 19.49 14.09 -5.15
N LEU A 754 20.34 13.28 -5.79
CA LEU A 754 20.96 12.10 -5.18
C LEU A 754 22.40 12.40 -4.75
N HIS A 755 22.86 11.73 -3.70
CA HIS A 755 24.26 11.80 -3.29
C HIS A 755 25.12 10.83 -4.10
N ARG A 756 26.14 11.38 -4.76
CA ARG A 756 27.18 10.61 -5.46
C ARG A 756 28.24 10.12 -4.47
N ILE A 757 28.62 8.85 -4.60
CA ILE A 757 29.65 8.19 -3.78
C ILE A 757 30.54 7.32 -4.67
N SER A 758 31.81 7.15 -4.30
CA SER A 758 32.75 6.30 -5.02
C SER A 758 33.39 5.26 -4.10
N ARG A 759 33.96 4.19 -4.67
CA ARG A 759 34.79 3.23 -3.91
C ARG A 759 35.91 3.97 -3.20
N SER A 760 36.13 3.67 -1.91
CA SER A 760 37.27 4.20 -1.16
C SER A 760 38.44 3.23 -1.27
N PHE A 761 39.64 3.77 -1.43
CA PHE A 761 40.88 3.01 -1.52
C PHE A 761 41.86 3.44 -0.43
N ASN A 762 42.70 2.51 0.02
CA ASN A 762 43.82 2.80 0.90
C ASN A 762 45.01 3.39 0.06
N PRO A 763 46.09 3.87 0.70
CA PRO A 763 47.26 4.39 -0.02
C PRO A 763 47.95 3.40 -0.96
N GLU A 764 47.76 2.09 -0.76
CA GLU A 764 48.32 1.02 -1.61
C GLU A 764 47.43 0.70 -2.83
N GLY A 765 46.30 1.40 -2.98
CA GLY A 765 45.34 1.18 -4.07
C GLY A 765 44.39 0.00 -3.86
N ARG A 766 44.36 -0.62 -2.67
CA ARG A 766 43.38 -1.66 -2.29
C ARG A 766 42.10 -1.04 -1.76
N ARG A 767 41.00 -1.78 -1.80
CA ARG A 767 39.71 -1.31 -1.28
C ARG A 767 39.81 -1.04 0.21
N LEU A 768 39.40 0.15 0.65
CA LEU A 768 39.41 0.50 2.06
C LEU A 768 38.37 -0.36 2.81
N ALA A 769 38.85 -1.30 3.61
CA ALA A 769 38.02 -2.20 4.39
C ALA A 769 38.11 -1.97 5.89
N SER A 770 37.11 -2.41 6.65
CA SER A 770 37.13 -2.42 8.10
C SER A 770 36.22 -3.50 8.66
N ILE A 771 36.47 -3.89 9.91
CA ILE A 771 35.52 -4.66 10.70
C ILE A 771 34.72 -3.73 11.60
N VAL A 772 33.40 -3.87 11.57
CA VAL A 772 32.45 -3.10 12.38
C VAL A 772 31.50 -4.01 13.13
N PRO A 773 30.97 -3.61 14.30
CA PRO A 773 29.85 -4.31 14.93
C PRO A 773 28.66 -4.42 13.97
N VAL A 774 27.98 -5.56 13.92
CA VAL A 774 26.75 -5.66 13.10
C VAL A 774 25.68 -4.65 13.55
N THR A 775 25.69 -4.26 14.82
CA THR A 775 24.80 -3.23 15.38
C THR A 775 25.08 -1.82 14.87
N SER A 776 26.18 -1.56 14.16
CA SER A 776 26.40 -0.27 13.49
C SER A 776 25.78 -0.21 12.10
N LEU A 777 25.32 -1.34 11.55
CA LEU A 777 24.52 -1.36 10.34
C LEU A 777 23.11 -0.90 10.69
N GLU A 778 22.57 0.05 9.93
CA GLU A 778 21.24 0.60 10.17
C GLU A 778 20.21 -0.03 9.22
N ARG A 779 20.62 -0.27 7.97
CA ARG A 779 19.75 -0.80 6.91
C ARG A 779 20.53 -1.22 5.67
N SER A 780 19.89 -1.99 4.79
CA SER A 780 20.32 -2.14 3.41
C SER A 780 20.04 -0.85 2.62
N VAL A 781 20.88 -0.60 1.62
CA VAL A 781 20.69 0.48 0.65
C VAL A 781 20.92 -0.07 -0.75
N GLN A 782 20.21 0.46 -1.74
CA GLN A 782 20.51 0.21 -3.14
C GLN A 782 21.33 1.36 -3.70
N LEU A 783 22.26 1.04 -4.60
CA LEU A 783 23.09 1.99 -5.29
C LEU A 783 22.77 1.97 -6.78
N TYR A 784 22.57 3.13 -7.39
CA TYR A 784 22.52 3.26 -8.84
C TYR A 784 23.93 3.38 -9.39
N PRO A 785 24.39 2.44 -10.24
CA PRO A 785 25.68 2.58 -10.91
C PRO A 785 25.69 3.84 -11.76
N CYS A 786 26.78 4.60 -11.76
CA CYS A 786 27.02 5.62 -12.76
C CYS A 786 27.38 4.92 -14.07
N PHE A 787 26.38 4.66 -14.92
CA PHE A 787 26.55 3.92 -16.17
C PHE A 787 27.33 4.70 -17.23
N GLY A 788 27.39 6.02 -17.11
CA GLY A 788 27.89 6.88 -18.20
C GLY A 788 26.93 6.90 -19.40
N PRO A 789 27.31 7.51 -20.52
CA PRO A 789 26.45 7.59 -21.71
C PRO A 789 26.21 6.23 -22.37
N VAL A 790 27.16 5.31 -22.27
CA VAL A 790 27.10 3.95 -22.85
C VAL A 790 27.36 2.95 -21.74
N LEU A 791 26.45 1.99 -21.57
CA LEU A 791 26.59 0.92 -20.60
C LEU A 791 27.78 0.02 -20.99
N ASN A 792 28.68 -0.26 -20.03
CA ASN A 792 29.71 -1.27 -20.22
C ASN A 792 29.04 -2.66 -20.38
N PRO A 793 29.25 -3.38 -21.51
CA PRO A 793 28.57 -4.63 -21.81
C PRO A 793 28.94 -5.77 -20.85
N GLU A 794 30.03 -5.64 -20.10
CA GLU A 794 30.42 -6.64 -19.11
C GLU A 794 29.70 -6.47 -17.77
N TRP A 795 28.98 -5.35 -17.56
CA TRP A 795 28.25 -5.09 -16.32
C TRP A 795 26.91 -5.82 -16.30
N ASN A 796 26.61 -6.46 -15.18
CA ASN A 796 25.34 -7.09 -14.88
C ASN A 796 25.01 -6.93 -13.38
N SER A 797 23.78 -7.26 -13.00
CA SER A 797 23.30 -7.16 -11.62
C SER A 797 24.23 -7.77 -10.55
N PHE A 798 25.03 -8.79 -10.88
CA PHE A 798 25.83 -9.53 -9.91
C PHE A 798 27.29 -9.10 -9.83
N ASN A 799 27.80 -8.33 -10.80
CA ASN A 799 29.18 -7.85 -10.79
C ASN A 799 29.29 -6.32 -10.77
N VAL A 800 28.20 -5.58 -11.03
CA VAL A 800 28.26 -4.11 -11.18
C VAL A 800 28.74 -3.42 -9.90
N LEU A 801 28.39 -3.93 -8.72
CA LEU A 801 28.88 -3.37 -7.46
C LEU A 801 30.41 -3.46 -7.41
N ASP A 802 30.99 -4.57 -7.85
CA ASP A 802 32.44 -4.78 -7.83
C ASP A 802 33.20 -4.08 -8.96
N ARG A 803 32.54 -3.83 -10.10
CA ARG A 803 33.19 -3.30 -11.32
C ARG A 803 32.97 -1.82 -11.57
N CYS A 804 31.90 -1.25 -11.01
CA CYS A 804 31.63 0.18 -11.11
C CYS A 804 32.31 0.89 -9.93
N ASP A 805 33.00 2.00 -10.20
CA ASP A 805 33.70 2.75 -9.16
C ASP A 805 32.83 3.80 -8.48
N THR A 806 31.75 4.23 -9.14
CA THR A 806 30.96 5.40 -8.72
C THR A 806 29.47 5.14 -8.82
N PHE A 807 28.74 5.57 -7.80
CA PHE A 807 27.33 5.29 -7.63
C PHE A 807 26.58 6.50 -7.13
N ARG A 808 25.26 6.45 -7.25
CA ARG A 808 24.33 7.37 -6.58
C ARG A 808 23.46 6.59 -5.60
N LEU A 809 23.23 7.17 -4.43
CA LEU A 809 22.41 6.54 -3.40
C LEU A 809 20.93 6.55 -3.82
N ASN A 810 20.28 5.39 -3.83
CA ASN A 810 18.86 5.29 -4.13
C ASN A 810 18.01 5.49 -2.86
N HIS A 811 17.39 6.67 -2.71
CA HIS A 811 16.43 6.91 -1.62
C HIS A 811 15.00 6.45 -1.91
N TYR A 812 14.68 6.03 -3.14
CA TYR A 812 13.33 5.64 -3.55
C TYR A 812 12.98 4.18 -3.20
N LEU A 813 13.92 3.43 -2.60
CA LEU A 813 13.75 2.02 -2.28
C LEU A 813 12.55 1.78 -1.34
N ASP A 814 12.35 2.68 -0.38
CA ASP A 814 11.23 2.67 0.56
C ASP A 814 10.95 4.07 1.12
N HIS A 815 9.72 4.28 1.59
CA HIS A 815 9.25 5.57 2.07
C HIS A 815 9.97 6.06 3.32
N HIS A 816 10.48 5.17 4.17
CA HIS A 816 11.22 5.60 5.37
C HIS A 816 12.56 6.19 4.99
N PHE A 817 13.25 5.59 4.01
CA PHE A 817 14.51 6.15 3.54
C PHE A 817 14.29 7.49 2.84
N PHE A 818 13.31 7.56 1.94
CA PHE A 818 12.93 8.79 1.26
C PHE A 818 12.60 9.92 2.25
N ARG A 819 11.83 9.64 3.31
CA ARG A 819 11.50 10.62 4.37
C ARG A 819 12.71 11.03 5.22
N ALA A 820 13.72 10.17 5.35
CA ALA A 820 14.90 10.50 6.15
C ALA A 820 15.91 11.37 5.39
N THR A 821 15.80 11.45 4.06
CA THR A 821 16.71 12.22 3.19
C THR A 821 16.13 13.52 2.66
N HIS A 822 14.86 13.81 2.94
CA HIS A 822 14.15 15.07 2.64
C HIS A 822 13.63 15.66 3.95
#